data_AF-A0AAV1RIY9-F1
#
_entry.id   AF-A0AAV1RIY9-F1
#
_cell.length_a   1.000
_cell.length_b   1.000
_cell.length_c   1.000
_cell.angle_alpha   90.00
_cell.angle_beta   90.00
_cell.angle_gamma   90.00
#
_symmetry.space_group_name_H-M   'P 1'
#
loop_
_entity.id
_entity.type
_entity.pdbx_description
1 polymer ?
#
loop_
_entity_poly.entity_id
_entity_poly.type
_entity_poly.pdbx_seq_one_letter_code
_entity_poly.pdbx_strand_id
1 'polypeptide(L)'
;MSLRFSSIVALCCSYFLFFNAVTASNITQILSQYPDFSTFNDYLTQTQLAGEINSRQTITVLVVENGNISPLSGKPKDEIKNILSVHVILDYFDVAKLQKLQNKTAILTTLFQSSGLARGQQGFLNVTILGTNSVAFGSAVPGSILNSNLVKSIASQPYNISVLQVSNVIVPSGTGNNTNTNSTASPPTPSAPVPAGPPPASSPQKPPPSNAPAPSTANPPPSKAPAPSMAKPPATGTAPTATPPAVSDSPVGGPPPTTADGPAADSPTLSPPAMDGPVAATPVADGPSADAPSDEKSDASVINAGNNVALFALILPLALQTPSIKPQNQQFEHLTAFPMGLIIWFLLSFFLYQQPLALESAHELSLQFLTHELLASAREPDFFEWVRGIRRRIHEHPEIGFEEYRTSEIIRSELDLLGIDYKWPVAKTGVVATIGSGQKPVFGLRADMDALPIQVLTLSLFCLIAVNKFEYLELHIFGPKEEVEWEHKSKIDGKMHACGHDSHVAMLLGAAKLLQAKRDALKGTVKLVFQPGEEGYCGAYHMLQDGCLDDIDAILSIHVIPSVATGGIASRPGPLLAGVGLFEAKIQGKGAHASSPHLARDPILVASSTVVALQQIVSRETDPLEAAVVTVGYIEGGKAGNVIPESVKFGGTFRSLSNEGVSYLQKRIKEIIETLAAVHQCNATVNFMEDRHLPHPVMINDEALYKHAKKVGEALVGEPNVQLFPITMGGEDFSFFSQRMPAAIFVIGTMNETLKSNQPLHSPYFFIDEEGLPIGTALNAAVAISYLDTHAVKTCEEPPSAFPF
;
A
#
# COMPACT_ATOMS: atom_id res chain seq x y z
N MET A 1 35.65 -26.92 -36.94
CA MET A 1 35.17 -26.49 -35.60
C MET A 1 34.48 -25.14 -35.76
N SER A 2 33.18 -25.15 -36.12
CA SER A 2 32.36 -23.93 -36.36
C SER A 2 30.85 -24.23 -36.59
N LEU A 3 30.48 -25.51 -36.77
CA LEU A 3 29.11 -25.95 -37.11
C LEU A 3 28.47 -26.88 -36.05
N ARG A 4 28.96 -26.85 -34.81
CA ARG A 4 28.41 -27.63 -33.67
C ARG A 4 28.00 -26.80 -32.45
N PHE A 5 28.11 -25.47 -32.50
CA PHE A 5 27.65 -24.59 -31.43
C PHE A 5 26.18 -24.14 -31.62
N SER A 6 25.74 -23.83 -32.85
CA SER A 6 24.34 -23.44 -33.10
C SER A 6 23.31 -24.50 -32.70
N SER A 7 23.61 -25.79 -32.86
CA SER A 7 22.68 -26.87 -32.49
C SER A 7 22.49 -27.04 -30.98
N ILE A 8 23.49 -26.65 -30.17
CA ILE A 8 23.40 -26.72 -28.70
C ILE A 8 22.69 -25.47 -28.17
N VAL A 9 23.01 -24.29 -28.71
CA VAL A 9 22.29 -23.04 -28.36
C VAL A 9 20.81 -23.15 -28.76
N ALA A 10 20.48 -23.72 -29.93
CA ALA A 10 19.10 -23.96 -30.33
C ALA A 10 18.36 -25.00 -29.47
N LEU A 11 19.06 -25.99 -28.90
CA LEU A 11 18.46 -26.95 -27.96
C LEU A 11 18.26 -26.34 -26.57
N CYS A 12 19.20 -25.52 -26.10
CA CYS A 12 19.06 -24.80 -24.83
C CYS A 12 17.96 -23.74 -24.91
N CYS A 13 17.83 -23.00 -26.02
CA CYS A 13 16.74 -22.06 -26.23
C CYS A 13 15.36 -22.73 -26.38
N SER A 14 15.28 -23.96 -26.90
CA SER A 14 14.00 -24.70 -26.95
C SER A 14 13.65 -25.37 -25.62
N TYR A 15 14.63 -25.74 -24.77
CA TYR A 15 14.35 -26.19 -23.39
C TYR A 15 14.01 -25.05 -22.43
N PHE A 16 14.64 -23.88 -22.55
CA PHE A 16 14.31 -22.70 -21.71
C PHE A 16 12.93 -22.09 -22.00
N LEU A 17 12.29 -22.45 -23.12
CA LEU A 17 10.93 -22.04 -23.45
C LEU A 17 9.85 -23.04 -22.96
N PHE A 18 10.22 -24.13 -22.28
CA PHE A 18 9.27 -25.18 -21.87
C PHE A 18 9.00 -25.29 -20.37
N PHE A 19 9.67 -24.50 -19.52
CA PHE A 19 9.37 -24.40 -18.07
C PHE A 19 9.31 -22.95 -17.61
N ASN A 20 8.37 -22.20 -18.18
CA ASN A 20 7.69 -21.08 -17.51
C ASN A 20 6.33 -20.78 -18.18
N ALA A 21 5.61 -21.84 -18.55
CA ALA A 21 4.17 -21.77 -18.72
C ALA A 21 3.52 -22.21 -17.41
N VAL A 22 3.01 -21.24 -16.63
CA VAL A 22 1.83 -21.51 -15.81
C VAL A 22 0.83 -22.16 -16.77
N THR A 23 0.40 -23.39 -16.51
CA THR A 23 -0.50 -24.11 -17.42
C THR A 23 -1.80 -23.33 -17.53
N ALA A 24 -1.97 -22.57 -18.61
CA ALA A 24 -3.17 -21.78 -18.85
C ALA A 24 -4.37 -22.72 -18.80
N SER A 25 -5.30 -22.43 -17.90
CA SER A 25 -6.28 -23.39 -17.42
C SER A 25 -7.34 -23.63 -18.49
N ASN A 26 -7.13 -24.68 -19.28
CA ASN A 26 -7.92 -24.92 -20.48
C ASN A 26 -9.33 -25.40 -20.13
N ILE A 27 -10.34 -24.56 -20.37
CA ILE A 27 -11.75 -24.86 -20.08
C ILE A 27 -12.22 -26.17 -20.71
N THR A 28 -11.74 -26.51 -21.92
CA THR A 28 -12.21 -27.74 -22.59
C THR A 28 -11.62 -29.00 -21.98
N GLN A 29 -10.43 -28.91 -21.38
CA GLN A 29 -9.78 -29.97 -20.60
C GLN A 29 -10.39 -30.12 -19.20
N ILE A 30 -10.85 -29.02 -18.60
CA ILE A 30 -11.63 -29.05 -17.36
C ILE A 30 -12.95 -29.76 -17.63
N LEU A 31 -13.73 -29.31 -18.62
CA LEU A 31 -15.04 -29.87 -18.93
C LEU A 31 -15.00 -31.30 -19.50
N SER A 32 -13.89 -31.74 -20.12
CA SER A 32 -13.76 -33.14 -20.58
C SER A 32 -13.78 -34.17 -19.44
N GLN A 33 -13.59 -33.74 -18.19
CA GLN A 33 -13.67 -34.61 -17.01
C GLN A 33 -15.13 -34.84 -16.54
N TYR A 34 -16.10 -34.12 -17.11
CA TYR A 34 -17.50 -34.11 -16.68
C TYR A 34 -18.43 -34.37 -17.88
N PRO A 35 -18.82 -35.64 -18.13
CA PRO A 35 -19.67 -36.01 -19.28
C PRO A 35 -20.98 -35.22 -19.38
N ASP A 36 -21.52 -34.78 -18.24
CA ASP A 36 -22.76 -34.02 -18.10
C ASP A 36 -22.72 -32.64 -18.80
N PHE A 37 -21.52 -32.13 -19.13
CA PHE A 37 -21.32 -30.85 -19.84
C PHE A 37 -20.73 -31.02 -21.26
N SER A 38 -20.69 -32.24 -21.81
CA SER A 38 -20.10 -32.53 -23.12
C SER A 38 -20.64 -31.63 -24.24
N THR A 39 -21.96 -31.43 -24.31
CA THR A 39 -22.61 -30.60 -25.34
C THR A 39 -22.25 -29.12 -25.19
N PHE A 40 -22.08 -28.64 -23.95
CA PHE A 40 -21.62 -27.27 -23.67
C PHE A 40 -20.17 -27.08 -24.15
N ASN A 41 -19.31 -28.06 -23.84
CA ASN A 41 -17.91 -28.09 -24.26
C ASN A 41 -17.76 -28.15 -25.80
N ASP A 42 -18.60 -28.93 -26.46
CA ASP A 42 -18.69 -29.01 -27.92
C ASP A 42 -19.07 -27.65 -28.52
N TYR A 43 -20.05 -26.93 -27.97
CA TYR A 43 -20.39 -25.60 -28.47
C TYR A 43 -19.26 -24.57 -28.21
N LEU A 44 -18.60 -24.58 -27.05
CA LEU A 44 -17.43 -23.73 -26.80
C LEU A 44 -16.33 -23.94 -27.85
N THR A 45 -16.11 -25.19 -28.26
CA THR A 45 -15.13 -25.57 -29.28
C THR A 45 -15.59 -25.17 -30.68
N GLN A 46 -16.84 -25.49 -31.05
CA GLN A 46 -17.40 -25.22 -32.39
C GLN A 46 -17.60 -23.74 -32.72
N THR A 47 -17.72 -22.89 -31.70
CA THR A 47 -17.81 -21.41 -31.79
C THR A 47 -16.46 -20.71 -31.62
N GLN A 48 -15.39 -21.46 -31.35
CA GLN A 48 -14.05 -20.97 -30.99
C GLN A 48 -13.98 -20.14 -29.69
N LEU A 49 -15.09 -20.03 -28.94
CA LEU A 49 -15.15 -19.28 -27.69
C LEU A 49 -14.21 -19.84 -26.61
N ALA A 50 -13.93 -21.15 -26.63
CA ALA A 50 -12.92 -21.78 -25.78
C ALA A 50 -11.56 -21.08 -25.84
N GLY A 51 -11.12 -20.62 -27.02
CA GLY A 51 -9.85 -19.89 -27.16
C GLY A 51 -9.87 -18.53 -26.48
N GLU A 52 -10.99 -17.80 -26.57
CA GLU A 52 -11.16 -16.51 -25.90
C GLU A 52 -11.22 -16.66 -24.38
N ILE A 53 -11.92 -17.69 -23.88
CA ILE A 53 -11.96 -18.04 -22.45
C ILE A 53 -10.55 -18.36 -21.93
N ASN A 54 -9.82 -19.25 -22.61
CA ASN A 54 -8.46 -19.67 -22.22
C ASN A 54 -7.41 -18.57 -22.32
N SER A 55 -7.70 -17.47 -23.02
CA SER A 55 -6.80 -16.30 -23.12
C SER A 55 -6.89 -15.34 -21.92
N ARG A 56 -7.84 -15.55 -21.00
CA ARG A 56 -8.05 -14.69 -19.82
C ARG A 56 -7.30 -15.24 -18.61
N GLN A 57 -6.78 -14.34 -17.78
CA GLN A 57 -6.11 -14.68 -16.51
C GLN A 57 -7.08 -14.94 -15.36
N THR A 58 -8.27 -14.34 -15.39
CA THR A 58 -9.25 -14.37 -14.30
C THR A 58 -10.66 -14.35 -14.87
N ILE A 59 -11.47 -15.39 -14.62
CA ILE A 59 -12.84 -15.55 -15.17
C ILE A 59 -13.71 -16.50 -14.33
N THR A 60 -15.03 -16.37 -14.49
CA THR A 60 -16.02 -17.37 -14.03
C THR A 60 -16.87 -17.86 -15.20
N VAL A 61 -16.96 -19.18 -15.39
CA VAL A 61 -17.73 -19.83 -16.46
C VAL A 61 -18.96 -20.52 -15.85
N LEU A 62 -20.14 -20.09 -16.27
CA LEU A 62 -21.43 -20.68 -15.89
C LEU A 62 -21.80 -21.79 -16.87
N VAL A 63 -21.69 -23.05 -16.45
CA VAL A 63 -21.95 -24.21 -17.32
C VAL A 63 -23.36 -24.77 -17.14
N VAL A 64 -23.94 -25.23 -18.24
CA VAL A 64 -25.30 -25.80 -18.28
C VAL A 64 -25.20 -27.27 -18.68
N GLU A 65 -25.87 -28.12 -17.93
CA GLU A 65 -25.92 -29.57 -18.16
C GLU A 65 -26.64 -29.93 -19.47
N ASN A 66 -26.22 -31.03 -20.09
CA ASN A 66 -26.72 -31.54 -21.38
C ASN A 66 -28.26 -31.55 -21.49
N GLY A 67 -28.98 -31.90 -20.42
CA GLY A 67 -30.45 -31.92 -20.40
C GLY A 67 -31.10 -30.54 -20.60
N ASN A 68 -30.43 -29.47 -20.19
CA ASN A 68 -30.99 -28.10 -20.15
C ASN A 68 -30.42 -27.18 -21.24
N ILE A 69 -29.57 -27.70 -22.12
CA ILE A 69 -28.91 -26.94 -23.20
C ILE A 69 -29.76 -26.83 -24.49
N SER A 70 -30.95 -27.44 -24.52
CA SER A 70 -31.86 -27.43 -25.66
C SER A 70 -32.19 -26.04 -26.25
N PRO A 71 -32.19 -24.90 -25.51
CA PRO A 71 -32.38 -23.57 -26.10
C PRO A 71 -31.29 -23.14 -27.10
N LEU A 72 -30.14 -23.80 -27.13
CA LEU A 72 -29.06 -23.55 -28.12
C LEU A 72 -29.21 -24.38 -29.40
N SER A 73 -30.04 -25.42 -29.39
CA SER A 73 -30.18 -26.34 -30.53
C SER A 73 -30.81 -25.66 -31.74
N GLY A 74 -30.24 -25.89 -32.92
CA GLY A 74 -30.71 -25.33 -34.19
C GLY A 74 -30.41 -23.84 -34.41
N LYS A 75 -29.73 -23.16 -33.49
CA LYS A 75 -29.33 -21.74 -33.66
C LYS A 75 -28.07 -21.58 -34.54
N PRO A 76 -27.91 -20.43 -35.23
CA PRO A 76 -26.66 -20.10 -35.91
C PRO A 76 -25.47 -20.05 -34.94
N LYS A 77 -24.27 -20.42 -35.42
CA LYS A 77 -23.06 -20.45 -34.58
C LYS A 77 -22.75 -19.12 -33.89
N ASP A 78 -22.98 -18.00 -34.56
CA ASP A 78 -22.74 -16.66 -33.99
C ASP A 78 -23.75 -16.32 -32.88
N GLU A 79 -25.00 -16.77 -32.99
CA GLU A 79 -26.00 -16.61 -31.94
C GLU A 79 -25.65 -17.49 -30.72
N ILE A 80 -25.22 -18.73 -30.95
CA ILE A 80 -24.72 -19.62 -29.89
C ILE A 80 -23.50 -18.99 -29.20
N LYS A 81 -22.54 -18.46 -29.97
CA LYS A 81 -21.35 -17.77 -29.42
C LYS A 81 -21.74 -16.60 -28.53
N ASN A 82 -22.67 -15.76 -28.97
CA ASN A 82 -23.14 -14.61 -28.19
C ASN A 82 -23.84 -15.05 -26.88
N ILE A 83 -24.70 -16.07 -26.93
CA ILE A 83 -25.38 -16.60 -25.73
C ILE A 83 -24.36 -17.20 -24.75
N LEU A 84 -23.40 -18.01 -25.23
CA LEU A 84 -22.34 -18.58 -24.38
C LEU A 84 -21.41 -17.51 -23.83
N SER A 85 -21.20 -16.39 -24.53
CA SER A 85 -20.40 -15.27 -24.05
C SER A 85 -21.05 -14.54 -22.85
N VAL A 86 -22.38 -14.65 -22.66
CA VAL A 86 -23.08 -14.18 -21.44
C VAL A 86 -22.81 -15.11 -20.24
N HIS A 87 -22.45 -16.36 -20.49
CA HIS A 87 -22.12 -17.33 -19.44
C HIS A 87 -20.67 -17.21 -18.94
N VAL A 88 -19.88 -16.28 -19.48
CA VAL A 88 -18.49 -16.03 -19.06
C VAL A 88 -18.42 -14.66 -18.39
N ILE A 89 -18.29 -14.64 -17.06
CA ILE A 89 -18.10 -13.42 -16.27
C ILE A 89 -16.61 -13.08 -16.26
N LEU A 90 -16.27 -11.80 -16.40
CA LEU A 90 -14.88 -11.33 -16.52
C LEU A 90 -14.12 -11.19 -15.19
N ASP A 91 -14.78 -11.53 -14.07
CA ASP A 91 -14.24 -11.54 -12.73
C ASP A 91 -14.32 -12.96 -12.13
N TYR A 92 -13.48 -13.25 -11.14
CA TYR A 92 -13.49 -14.52 -10.42
C TYR A 92 -14.50 -14.52 -9.26
N PHE A 93 -15.44 -15.45 -9.34
CA PHE A 93 -16.48 -15.70 -8.38
C PHE A 93 -16.56 -17.20 -8.07
N ASP A 94 -16.28 -17.55 -6.81
CA ASP A 94 -16.67 -18.83 -6.23
C ASP A 94 -18.06 -18.70 -5.56
N VAL A 95 -18.60 -19.82 -5.07
CA VAL A 95 -19.91 -19.88 -4.41
C VAL A 95 -19.98 -18.92 -3.20
N ALA A 96 -18.91 -18.84 -2.40
CA ALA A 96 -18.89 -17.99 -1.22
C ALA A 96 -18.80 -16.50 -1.58
N LYS A 97 -18.06 -16.12 -2.63
CA LYS A 97 -18.01 -14.74 -3.14
C LYS A 97 -19.37 -14.30 -3.69
N LEU A 98 -20.09 -15.15 -4.42
CA LEU A 98 -21.44 -14.85 -4.90
C LEU A 98 -22.45 -14.67 -3.76
N GLN A 99 -22.37 -15.51 -2.73
CA GLN A 99 -23.21 -15.41 -1.53
C GLN A 99 -22.89 -14.18 -0.66
N LYS A 100 -21.68 -13.61 -0.77
CA LYS A 100 -21.22 -12.42 -0.03
C LYS A 100 -21.44 -11.09 -0.77
N LEU A 101 -22.09 -11.07 -1.93
CA LEU A 101 -22.41 -9.83 -2.63
C LEU A 101 -23.31 -8.93 -1.74
N GLN A 102 -22.77 -7.78 -1.31
CA GLN A 102 -23.41 -6.88 -0.33
C GLN A 102 -24.81 -6.39 -0.78
N ASN A 103 -25.00 -6.21 -2.08
CA ASN A 103 -26.32 -5.96 -2.65
C ASN A 103 -27.01 -7.29 -2.98
N LYS A 104 -28.27 -7.45 -2.53
CA LYS A 104 -29.12 -8.60 -2.89
C LYS A 104 -29.24 -8.83 -4.40
N THR A 105 -28.97 -7.81 -5.21
CA THR A 105 -28.85 -7.90 -6.67
C THR A 105 -27.59 -7.15 -7.13
N ALA A 106 -26.78 -7.79 -7.96
CA ALA A 106 -25.61 -7.24 -8.62
C ALA A 106 -25.72 -7.37 -10.14
N ILE A 107 -25.06 -6.48 -10.88
CA ILE A 107 -24.94 -6.53 -12.34
C ILE A 107 -23.47 -6.78 -12.66
N LEU A 108 -23.17 -7.92 -13.29
CA LEU A 108 -21.82 -8.37 -13.60
C LEU A 108 -21.51 -8.24 -15.10
N THR A 109 -20.26 -7.90 -15.42
CA THR A 109 -19.79 -7.76 -16.80
C THR A 109 -19.42 -9.12 -17.38
N THR A 110 -19.99 -9.47 -18.54
CA THR A 110 -19.67 -10.72 -19.24
C THR A 110 -18.75 -10.50 -20.44
N LEU A 111 -18.17 -11.59 -20.95
CA LEU A 111 -17.41 -11.60 -22.19
C LEU A 111 -18.22 -11.03 -23.36
N PHE A 112 -19.55 -11.25 -23.39
CA PHE A 112 -20.43 -10.67 -24.41
C PHE A 112 -20.44 -9.13 -24.37
N GLN A 113 -20.38 -8.51 -23.19
CA GLN A 113 -20.25 -7.05 -23.10
C GLN A 113 -18.91 -6.57 -23.67
N SER A 114 -17.81 -7.24 -23.31
CA SER A 114 -16.47 -6.86 -23.78
C SER A 114 -16.23 -7.09 -25.27
N SER A 115 -17.06 -7.92 -25.93
CA SER A 115 -16.98 -8.16 -27.38
C SER A 115 -17.32 -6.95 -28.25
N GLY A 116 -17.98 -5.93 -27.67
CA GLY A 116 -18.52 -4.78 -28.42
C GLY A 116 -19.77 -5.07 -29.26
N LEU A 117 -20.23 -6.33 -29.31
CA LEU A 117 -21.44 -6.72 -30.05
C LEU A 117 -22.74 -6.47 -29.27
N ALA A 118 -22.67 -6.46 -27.94
CA ALA A 118 -23.81 -6.24 -27.06
C ALA A 118 -24.32 -4.79 -27.12
N ARG A 119 -25.64 -4.58 -27.19
CA ARG A 119 -26.25 -3.24 -27.13
C ARG A 119 -26.84 -2.97 -25.75
N GLY A 120 -26.48 -1.83 -25.15
CA GLY A 120 -27.00 -1.43 -23.85
C GLY A 120 -26.67 -2.46 -22.76
N GLN A 121 -27.70 -3.00 -22.11
CA GLN A 121 -27.55 -3.98 -21.01
C GLN A 121 -27.53 -5.45 -21.46
N GLN A 122 -27.51 -5.73 -22.78
CA GLN A 122 -27.54 -7.11 -23.30
C GLN A 122 -26.31 -7.96 -22.93
N GLY A 123 -25.15 -7.34 -22.67
CA GLY A 123 -23.92 -8.05 -22.30
C GLY A 123 -23.72 -8.18 -20.80
N PHE A 124 -24.63 -7.68 -19.97
CA PHE A 124 -24.51 -7.78 -18.52
C PHE A 124 -25.40 -8.89 -17.96
N LEU A 125 -24.93 -9.50 -16.88
CA LEU A 125 -25.60 -10.56 -16.15
C LEU A 125 -26.16 -10.00 -14.84
N ASN A 126 -27.46 -10.18 -14.61
CA ASN A 126 -28.09 -9.89 -13.33
C ASN A 126 -27.93 -11.12 -12.42
N VAL A 127 -27.40 -10.91 -11.22
CA VAL A 127 -27.20 -11.94 -10.20
C VAL A 127 -27.90 -11.50 -8.92
N THR A 128 -28.80 -12.34 -8.40
CA THR A 128 -29.63 -12.02 -7.22
C THR A 128 -29.55 -13.13 -6.18
N ILE A 129 -29.33 -12.74 -4.92
CA ILE A 129 -29.38 -13.63 -3.76
C ILE A 129 -30.84 -13.74 -3.30
N LEU A 130 -31.43 -14.92 -3.47
CA LEU A 130 -32.84 -15.22 -3.12
C LEU A 130 -33.02 -15.71 -1.68
N GLY A 131 -31.93 -15.99 -0.96
CA GLY A 131 -31.93 -16.52 0.40
C GLY A 131 -30.51 -16.87 0.87
N THR A 132 -30.38 -17.43 2.08
CA THR A 132 -29.07 -17.70 2.72
C THR A 132 -28.16 -18.67 1.96
N ASN A 133 -28.67 -19.42 0.97
CA ASN A 133 -27.89 -20.35 0.15
C ASN A 133 -28.30 -20.38 -1.34
N SER A 134 -29.15 -19.46 -1.81
CA SER A 134 -29.67 -19.47 -3.19
C SER A 134 -29.26 -18.23 -3.98
N VAL A 135 -28.54 -18.46 -5.09
CA VAL A 135 -28.14 -17.44 -6.05
C VAL A 135 -28.83 -17.73 -7.38
N ALA A 136 -29.51 -16.72 -7.93
CA ALA A 136 -30.18 -16.77 -9.21
C ALA A 136 -29.54 -15.81 -10.21
N PHE A 137 -29.60 -16.16 -11.48
CA PHE A 137 -29.00 -15.44 -12.59
C PHE A 137 -30.04 -15.16 -13.68
N GLY A 138 -29.88 -14.06 -14.40
CA GLY A 138 -30.70 -13.71 -15.55
C GLY A 138 -30.05 -12.62 -16.41
N SER A 139 -30.67 -12.33 -17.55
CA SER A 139 -30.29 -11.18 -18.39
C SER A 139 -30.44 -9.87 -17.61
N ALA A 140 -29.49 -8.93 -17.73
CA ALA A 140 -29.61 -7.62 -17.10
C ALA A 140 -30.58 -6.67 -17.82
N VAL A 141 -31.02 -6.99 -19.04
CA VAL A 141 -31.97 -6.15 -19.80
C VAL A 141 -33.25 -5.90 -18.97
N PRO A 142 -33.72 -4.66 -18.77
CA PRO A 142 -34.88 -4.36 -17.94
C PRO A 142 -36.12 -5.17 -18.33
N GLY A 143 -36.79 -5.77 -17.35
CA GLY A 143 -37.94 -6.66 -17.55
C GLY A 143 -37.57 -8.14 -17.80
N SER A 144 -36.29 -8.50 -17.86
CA SER A 144 -35.86 -9.90 -17.88
C SER A 144 -36.16 -10.60 -16.55
N ILE A 145 -36.46 -11.90 -16.62
CA ILE A 145 -36.61 -12.76 -15.43
C ILE A 145 -35.28 -13.43 -15.05
N LEU A 146 -35.12 -13.74 -13.77
CA LEU A 146 -34.05 -14.60 -13.25
C LEU A 146 -34.42 -16.06 -13.58
N ASN A 147 -33.91 -16.58 -14.69
CA ASN A 147 -34.33 -17.87 -15.25
C ASN A 147 -33.42 -19.05 -14.89
N SER A 148 -32.29 -18.81 -14.22
CA SER A 148 -31.28 -19.83 -13.91
C SER A 148 -30.82 -19.72 -12.46
N ASN A 149 -30.57 -20.85 -11.78
CA ASN A 149 -30.09 -20.88 -10.40
C ASN A 149 -28.73 -21.55 -10.30
N LEU A 150 -27.90 -21.13 -9.34
CA LEU A 150 -26.65 -21.81 -8.98
C LEU A 150 -26.96 -23.20 -8.44
N VAL A 151 -26.30 -24.23 -8.99
CA VAL A 151 -26.48 -25.64 -8.59
C VAL A 151 -25.33 -26.10 -7.71
N LYS A 152 -24.09 -25.98 -8.20
CA LYS A 152 -22.86 -26.37 -7.48
C LYS A 152 -21.61 -25.77 -8.15
N SER A 153 -20.49 -25.74 -7.42
CA SER A 153 -19.17 -25.61 -8.08
C SER A 153 -18.82 -26.94 -8.77
N ILE A 154 -18.19 -26.84 -9.94
CA ILE A 154 -17.70 -27.98 -10.73
C ILE A 154 -16.18 -28.07 -10.61
N ALA A 155 -15.50 -26.96 -10.85
CA ALA A 155 -14.07 -26.80 -10.67
C ALA A 155 -13.75 -25.37 -10.22
N SER A 156 -12.81 -25.22 -9.31
CA SER A 156 -12.33 -23.90 -8.87
C SER A 156 -10.81 -23.95 -8.77
N GLN A 157 -10.15 -23.07 -9.51
CA GLN A 157 -8.74 -22.74 -9.34
C GLN A 157 -8.68 -21.30 -8.82
N PRO A 158 -8.33 -21.08 -7.55
CA PRO A 158 -8.35 -19.76 -6.92
C PRO A 158 -7.73 -18.68 -7.80
N TYR A 159 -8.42 -17.54 -7.93
CA TYR A 159 -7.98 -16.34 -8.66
C TYR A 159 -7.76 -16.49 -10.18
N ASN A 160 -7.91 -17.70 -10.73
CA ASN A 160 -7.74 -18.00 -12.14
C ASN A 160 -9.09 -18.33 -12.80
N ILE A 161 -9.59 -19.57 -12.68
CA ILE A 161 -10.85 -19.99 -13.30
C ILE A 161 -11.80 -20.64 -12.29
N SER A 162 -13.03 -20.15 -12.25
CA SER A 162 -14.14 -20.76 -11.52
C SER A 162 -15.16 -21.30 -12.52
N VAL A 163 -15.60 -22.55 -12.35
CA VAL A 163 -16.60 -23.22 -13.20
C VAL A 163 -17.78 -23.61 -12.32
N LEU A 164 -18.91 -22.95 -12.52
CA LEU A 164 -20.11 -23.09 -11.70
C LEU A 164 -21.25 -23.65 -12.55
N GLN A 165 -21.93 -24.70 -12.07
CA GLN A 165 -23.12 -25.20 -12.75
C GLN A 165 -24.32 -24.31 -12.46
N VAL A 166 -25.05 -23.93 -13.51
CA VAL A 166 -26.33 -23.20 -13.42
C VAL A 166 -27.47 -24.00 -14.07
N SER A 167 -28.69 -23.82 -13.59
CA SER A 167 -29.80 -24.71 -13.93
C SER A 167 -30.25 -24.62 -15.38
N ASN A 168 -30.22 -23.42 -15.99
CA ASN A 168 -30.75 -23.15 -17.33
C ASN A 168 -29.83 -22.22 -18.14
N VAL A 169 -29.94 -22.29 -19.47
CA VAL A 169 -29.28 -21.33 -20.38
C VAL A 169 -29.84 -19.92 -20.18
N ILE A 170 -28.95 -18.95 -20.01
CA ILE A 170 -29.29 -17.53 -19.84
C ILE A 170 -29.21 -16.84 -21.20
N VAL A 171 -30.37 -16.48 -21.76
CA VAL A 171 -30.45 -15.86 -23.09
C VAL A 171 -30.65 -14.34 -22.93
N PRO A 172 -29.74 -13.50 -23.46
CA PRO A 172 -29.92 -12.05 -23.44
C PRO A 172 -31.11 -11.63 -24.31
N SER A 173 -31.99 -10.77 -23.78
CA SER A 173 -33.19 -10.36 -24.52
C SER A 173 -32.86 -9.53 -25.76
N GLY A 174 -33.35 -9.96 -26.92
CA GLY A 174 -33.21 -9.23 -28.19
C GLY A 174 -32.12 -9.73 -29.16
N THR A 175 -31.58 -10.94 -28.99
CA THR A 175 -30.64 -11.55 -29.96
C THR A 175 -31.28 -12.26 -31.15
N GLY A 176 -32.61 -12.31 -31.22
CA GLY A 176 -33.34 -12.92 -32.34
C GLY A 176 -33.33 -12.03 -33.58
N ASN A 177 -32.57 -12.43 -34.60
CA ASN A 177 -32.65 -11.83 -35.93
C ASN A 177 -33.96 -12.31 -36.59
N ASN A 178 -35.05 -11.54 -36.51
CA ASN A 178 -36.35 -11.95 -37.06
C ASN A 178 -37.04 -10.84 -37.86
N THR A 179 -37.06 -11.03 -39.18
CA THR A 179 -37.87 -10.30 -40.14
C THR A 179 -39.33 -10.78 -40.10
N ASN A 180 -40.28 -9.84 -40.01
CA ASN A 180 -41.74 -10.00 -40.24
C ASN A 180 -42.54 -11.01 -39.38
N THR A 181 -43.43 -10.50 -38.52
CA THR A 181 -44.92 -10.49 -38.76
C THR A 181 -45.68 -9.80 -37.60
N ASN A 182 -46.93 -9.38 -37.86
CA ASN A 182 -47.73 -8.49 -37.00
C ASN A 182 -48.46 -9.18 -35.83
N SER A 183 -48.47 -8.56 -34.64
CA SER A 183 -49.69 -8.39 -33.81
C SER A 183 -49.57 -7.28 -32.75
N THR A 184 -50.12 -6.12 -33.10
CA THR A 184 -50.69 -5.05 -32.24
C THR A 184 -50.51 -5.10 -30.70
N ALA A 185 -49.64 -4.24 -30.18
CA ALA A 185 -49.90 -3.42 -28.99
C ALA A 185 -49.04 -2.13 -29.08
N SER A 186 -49.66 -0.95 -28.97
CA SER A 186 -48.96 0.33 -29.15
C SER A 186 -48.06 0.68 -27.97
N PRO A 187 -46.85 1.23 -28.18
CA PRO A 187 -46.01 1.73 -27.09
C PRO A 187 -46.58 3.05 -26.51
N PRO A 188 -46.37 3.32 -25.21
CA PRO A 188 -46.62 4.64 -24.66
C PRO A 188 -45.58 5.64 -25.21
N THR A 189 -46.04 6.74 -25.78
CA THR A 189 -45.18 7.82 -26.28
C THR A 189 -44.41 8.48 -25.11
N PRO A 190 -43.09 8.75 -25.25
CA PRO A 190 -42.35 9.50 -24.25
C PRO A 190 -42.90 10.91 -24.06
N SER A 191 -42.94 11.38 -22.82
CA SER A 191 -43.30 12.77 -22.49
C SER A 191 -42.30 13.75 -23.10
N ALA A 192 -42.80 14.81 -23.73
CA ALA A 192 -41.99 15.83 -24.39
C ALA A 192 -41.26 16.75 -23.37
N PRO A 193 -40.18 17.46 -23.79
CA PRO A 193 -39.51 18.44 -22.94
C PRO A 193 -40.39 19.63 -22.57
N VAL A 194 -40.14 20.23 -21.41
CA VAL A 194 -40.77 21.48 -20.95
C VAL A 194 -40.38 22.64 -21.89
N PRO A 195 -41.33 23.47 -22.35
CA PRO A 195 -41.04 24.54 -23.32
C PRO A 195 -40.39 25.78 -22.69
N ALA A 196 -39.50 26.41 -23.45
CA ALA A 196 -39.02 27.77 -23.16
C ALA A 196 -40.13 28.81 -23.39
N GLY A 197 -40.13 29.89 -22.60
CA GLY A 197 -41.15 30.94 -22.65
C GLY A 197 -41.11 31.80 -23.94
N PRO A 198 -42.21 32.48 -24.29
CA PRO A 198 -42.34 33.21 -25.56
C PRO A 198 -41.61 34.56 -25.57
N PRO A 199 -41.13 35.03 -26.73
CA PRO A 199 -40.55 36.35 -26.89
C PRO A 199 -41.63 37.45 -26.97
N PRO A 200 -41.35 38.70 -26.52
CA PRO A 200 -42.23 39.84 -26.75
C PRO A 200 -42.14 40.35 -28.21
N ALA A 201 -43.24 40.92 -28.70
CA ALA A 201 -43.43 41.27 -30.11
C ALA A 201 -42.71 42.56 -30.56
N SER A 202 -42.50 42.67 -31.88
CA SER A 202 -41.77 43.73 -32.57
C SER A 202 -42.62 44.96 -32.96
N SER A 203 -42.04 46.17 -32.92
CA SER A 203 -42.22 47.30 -33.88
C SER A 203 -41.49 48.57 -33.40
N PRO A 204 -41.07 49.52 -34.29
CA PRO A 204 -40.75 49.43 -35.72
C PRO A 204 -39.33 49.97 -36.07
N GLN A 205 -38.96 49.89 -37.36
CA GLN A 205 -37.63 50.25 -37.90
C GLN A 205 -37.33 51.76 -37.97
N LYS A 206 -36.04 52.12 -37.99
CA LYS A 206 -35.50 53.36 -38.58
C LYS A 206 -34.21 53.02 -39.38
N PRO A 207 -33.96 53.60 -40.57
CA PRO A 207 -32.99 53.06 -41.55
C PRO A 207 -31.52 53.46 -41.30
N PRO A 208 -30.55 52.77 -41.94
CA PRO A 208 -29.11 52.96 -41.72
C PRO A 208 -28.50 54.03 -42.66
N PRO A 209 -27.35 54.63 -42.30
CA PRO A 209 -26.43 55.27 -43.23
C PRO A 209 -25.45 54.25 -43.86
N SER A 210 -24.90 54.61 -45.01
CA SER A 210 -24.25 53.71 -45.97
C SER A 210 -22.71 53.71 -45.95
N ASN A 211 -22.15 52.62 -46.48
CA ASN A 211 -20.91 52.45 -47.25
C ASN A 211 -19.73 53.44 -47.06
N ALA A 212 -18.55 52.85 -46.84
CA ALA A 212 -17.25 53.49 -47.06
C ALA A 212 -17.02 53.89 -48.54
N PRO A 213 -15.96 54.68 -48.81
CA PRO A 213 -14.78 54.04 -49.41
C PRO A 213 -13.42 54.51 -48.83
N ALA A 214 -12.39 53.70 -49.08
CA ALA A 214 -10.96 54.04 -48.90
C ALA A 214 -10.29 54.24 -50.29
N PRO A 215 -8.95 54.27 -50.47
CA PRO A 215 -7.83 54.74 -49.63
C PRO A 215 -6.87 55.73 -50.37
N SER A 216 -5.99 56.45 -49.66
CA SER A 216 -4.71 57.04 -50.16
C SER A 216 -3.95 57.76 -49.02
N THR A 217 -2.63 57.97 -48.96
CA THR A 217 -1.41 57.36 -49.56
C THR A 217 -0.19 57.85 -48.75
N ALA A 218 0.94 57.13 -48.85
CA ALA A 218 2.33 57.61 -48.66
C ALA A 218 2.94 57.84 -47.25
N ASN A 219 4.17 57.32 -47.14
CA ASN A 219 5.27 57.55 -46.17
C ASN A 219 6.57 57.54 -47.02
N PRO A 220 7.78 57.93 -46.54
CA PRO A 220 8.20 58.81 -45.43
C PRO A 220 9.08 59.96 -46.07
N PRO A 221 10.37 60.31 -45.75
CA PRO A 221 11.19 60.21 -44.54
C PRO A 221 11.70 61.56 -43.93
N PRO A 222 12.99 62.04 -43.98
CA PRO A 222 13.70 62.19 -42.70
C PRO A 222 14.41 63.54 -42.38
N SER A 223 14.60 63.80 -41.08
CA SER A 223 15.75 64.56 -40.53
C SER A 223 16.00 64.10 -39.07
N LYS A 224 17.11 63.42 -38.76
CA LYS A 224 18.48 63.90 -38.44
C LYS A 224 18.63 64.57 -37.05
N ALA A 225 19.51 63.99 -36.23
CA ALA A 225 19.97 64.49 -34.93
C ALA A 225 21.01 65.63 -35.07
N PRO A 226 21.46 66.21 -33.94
CA PRO A 226 22.85 65.94 -33.53
C PRO A 226 23.04 65.67 -32.01
N ALA A 227 24.27 65.27 -31.66
CA ALA A 227 24.74 64.94 -30.29
C ALA A 227 25.89 65.91 -29.84
N PRO A 228 26.93 65.51 -29.08
CA PRO A 228 27.00 65.58 -27.59
C PRO A 228 28.24 66.33 -27.01
N SER A 229 28.36 66.45 -25.68
CA SER A 229 29.64 66.75 -24.97
C SER A 229 29.64 66.23 -23.51
N MET A 230 30.55 65.31 -23.11
CA MET A 230 31.76 65.51 -22.26
C MET A 230 31.48 65.89 -20.78
N ALA A 231 32.19 65.39 -19.74
CA ALA A 231 33.52 64.75 -19.66
C ALA A 231 33.63 63.67 -18.53
N LYS A 232 34.86 63.20 -18.25
CA LYS A 232 35.28 62.03 -17.40
C LYS A 232 36.64 62.37 -16.69
N PRO A 233 37.37 61.42 -16.06
CA PRO A 233 37.24 60.69 -14.77
C PRO A 233 38.02 61.45 -13.64
N PRO A 234 38.73 60.88 -12.59
CA PRO A 234 39.45 59.59 -12.35
C PRO A 234 38.82 58.77 -11.17
N ALA A 235 39.44 57.76 -10.53
CA ALA A 235 40.17 56.54 -10.92
C ALA A 235 40.57 55.76 -9.64
N THR A 236 40.82 54.44 -9.72
CA THR A 236 41.52 53.57 -8.70
C THR A 236 40.93 53.48 -7.27
N GLY A 237 40.96 52.36 -6.54
CA GLY A 237 41.44 51.00 -6.79
C GLY A 237 41.32 50.13 -5.51
N THR A 238 41.80 48.88 -5.57
CA THR A 238 42.12 47.95 -4.45
C THR A 238 41.04 47.51 -3.44
N ALA A 239 40.92 46.18 -3.27
CA ALA A 239 40.40 45.52 -2.05
C ALA A 239 41.49 45.54 -0.93
N PRO A 240 41.21 45.22 0.37
CA PRO A 240 40.99 43.81 0.75
C PRO A 240 40.14 43.53 2.03
N THR A 241 39.81 42.24 2.21
CA THR A 241 39.65 41.42 3.45
C THR A 241 39.24 41.98 4.83
N ALA A 242 38.38 41.17 5.48
CA ALA A 242 38.39 40.70 6.89
C ALA A 242 37.62 41.44 8.02
N THR A 243 36.98 40.59 8.84
CA THR A 243 36.32 40.73 10.15
C THR A 243 37.30 41.04 11.30
N PRO A 244 36.86 41.21 12.57
CA PRO A 244 35.61 41.76 13.14
C PRO A 244 35.93 42.91 14.14
N PRO A 245 35.04 43.24 15.10
CA PRO A 245 35.53 43.39 16.48
C PRO A 245 34.61 42.77 17.55
N ALA A 246 35.14 42.62 18.77
CA ALA A 246 34.43 42.07 19.93
C ALA A 246 34.91 42.68 21.27
N VAL A 247 34.13 42.40 22.34
CA VAL A 247 34.47 42.46 23.78
C VAL A 247 34.24 43.80 24.54
N SER A 248 33.94 43.65 25.85
CA SER A 248 33.79 44.61 26.98
C SER A 248 32.43 45.32 27.10
N ASP A 249 31.72 45.35 28.25
CA ASP A 249 32.00 44.82 29.61
C ASP A 249 30.70 44.46 30.40
N SER A 250 30.86 43.72 31.51
CA SER A 250 29.93 43.55 32.64
C SER A 250 30.56 44.20 33.91
N PRO A 251 29.94 44.28 35.13
CA PRO A 251 28.78 43.56 35.67
C PRO A 251 27.85 44.38 36.65
N VAL A 252 27.05 43.65 37.47
CA VAL A 252 26.42 44.01 38.77
C VAL A 252 25.00 44.64 38.77
N GLY A 253 24.09 44.04 39.55
CA GLY A 253 22.88 44.72 40.08
C GLY A 253 21.65 43.81 40.29
N GLY A 254 21.31 43.47 41.55
CA GLY A 254 20.09 42.72 41.90
C GLY A 254 18.86 43.60 42.25
N PRO A 255 17.68 42.98 42.50
CA PRO A 255 16.37 43.65 42.71
C PRO A 255 16.15 44.09 44.18
N PRO A 256 15.20 45.01 44.53
CA PRO A 256 13.73 44.73 44.71
C PRO A 256 12.85 46.01 44.40
N PRO A 257 11.60 46.28 44.91
CA PRO A 257 10.72 45.60 45.89
C PRO A 257 9.17 45.56 45.60
N THR A 258 8.41 45.22 46.66
CA THR A 258 7.01 44.75 46.84
C THR A 258 5.96 45.81 47.27
N THR A 259 4.64 45.50 47.16
CA THR A 259 3.54 45.65 48.20
C THR A 259 2.18 45.12 47.67
N ALA A 260 1.49 44.16 48.33
CA ALA A 260 0.36 44.29 49.31
C ALA A 260 -1.06 44.32 48.65
N ASP A 261 -2.18 43.73 49.15
CA ASP A 261 -2.62 43.18 50.47
C ASP A 261 -3.60 41.96 50.34
N GLY A 262 -3.92 41.28 51.46
CA GLY A 262 -4.80 40.08 51.56
C GLY A 262 -6.32 40.33 51.79
N PRO A 263 -7.14 39.40 52.39
CA PRO A 263 -6.81 38.59 53.59
C PRO A 263 -7.32 37.10 53.68
N ALA A 264 -6.75 36.35 54.65
CA ALA A 264 -7.29 35.27 55.54
C ALA A 264 -8.48 34.36 55.11
N ALA A 265 -8.56 33.04 55.36
CA ALA A 265 -7.69 32.01 56.00
C ALA A 265 -8.22 30.61 55.54
N ASP A 266 -7.92 29.40 56.06
CA ASP A 266 -7.19 28.90 57.25
C ASP A 266 -6.72 27.42 57.01
N SER A 267 -6.39 26.63 58.04
CA SER A 267 -6.08 25.17 57.96
C SER A 267 -6.53 24.42 59.25
N PRO A 268 -6.43 23.06 59.40
CA PRO A 268 -5.13 22.38 59.57
C PRO A 268 -4.99 20.92 59.06
N THR A 269 -3.71 20.56 58.93
CA THR A 269 -3.02 19.26 58.76
C THR A 269 -3.41 18.10 59.71
N LEU A 270 -3.11 16.85 59.32
CA LEU A 270 -2.03 16.01 59.93
C LEU A 270 -1.85 14.63 59.27
N SER A 271 -0.68 14.00 59.48
CA SER A 271 -0.29 12.66 58.97
C SER A 271 0.17 11.74 60.15
N PRO A 272 0.79 10.56 59.93
CA PRO A 272 0.27 9.24 60.30
C PRO A 272 0.92 8.61 61.57
N PRO A 273 0.58 7.35 61.90
CA PRO A 273 1.65 6.38 62.21
C PRO A 273 1.37 4.94 61.73
N ALA A 274 2.28 3.99 62.03
CA ALA A 274 2.28 2.61 61.55
C ALA A 274 2.51 1.54 62.65
N MET A 275 2.22 0.28 62.31
CA MET A 275 2.69 -1.02 62.89
C MET A 275 2.35 -1.38 64.36
N ASP A 276 1.60 -2.49 64.54
CA ASP A 276 2.10 -3.76 65.13
C ASP A 276 1.00 -4.87 65.14
N GLY A 277 1.40 -6.15 65.19
CA GLY A 277 0.51 -7.33 65.38
C GLY A 277 0.63 -7.93 66.81
N PRO A 278 0.40 -9.24 67.08
CA PRO A 278 -0.18 -10.33 66.25
C PRO A 278 -1.19 -11.26 67.04
N VAL A 279 -1.35 -12.53 66.59
CA VAL A 279 -1.82 -13.76 67.30
C VAL A 279 -3.17 -14.40 66.86
N ALA A 280 -3.18 -15.74 66.84
CA ALA A 280 -4.11 -16.68 66.18
C ALA A 280 -5.17 -17.34 67.09
N ALA A 281 -6.16 -18.05 66.48
CA ALA A 281 -6.50 -19.47 66.77
C ALA A 281 -7.68 -20.03 65.91
N THR A 282 -7.71 -21.36 65.71
CA THR A 282 -8.68 -22.20 64.94
C THR A 282 -9.48 -23.13 65.91
N PRO A 283 -10.15 -24.28 65.55
CA PRO A 283 -10.80 -24.83 64.33
C PRO A 283 -12.23 -25.45 64.58
N VAL A 284 -12.77 -26.26 63.63
CA VAL A 284 -13.58 -27.54 63.73
C VAL A 284 -14.41 -27.74 62.42
N ALA A 285 -14.09 -28.71 61.52
CA ALA A 285 -14.60 -30.10 61.33
C ALA A 285 -16.07 -30.20 60.80
N ASP A 286 -16.52 -31.12 59.91
CA ASP A 286 -16.14 -32.53 59.59
C ASP A 286 -16.27 -32.92 58.07
N GLY A 287 -15.81 -34.14 57.69
CA GLY A 287 -15.86 -34.75 56.33
C GLY A 287 -17.11 -35.61 56.02
N PRO A 288 -17.06 -36.69 55.16
CA PRO A 288 -15.94 -37.63 54.96
C PRO A 288 -15.63 -38.10 53.50
N SER A 289 -14.76 -39.11 53.40
CA SER A 289 -14.13 -39.84 52.26
C SER A 289 -15.08 -40.45 51.19
N ALA A 290 -14.65 -40.99 50.05
CA ALA A 290 -13.36 -41.60 49.65
C ALA A 290 -13.11 -41.48 48.10
N ASP A 291 -12.15 -42.12 47.40
CA ASP A 291 -11.17 -43.18 47.73
C ASP A 291 -9.95 -43.18 46.75
N ALA A 292 -9.01 -44.14 46.88
CA ALA A 292 -7.93 -44.44 45.90
C ALA A 292 -7.87 -45.95 45.58
N PRO A 293 -7.37 -46.37 44.39
CA PRO A 293 -5.98 -46.87 44.25
C PRO A 293 -5.39 -46.59 42.83
N SER A 294 -4.17 -46.93 42.41
CA SER A 294 -2.92 -47.46 43.00
C SER A 294 -1.75 -47.19 42.02
N ASP A 295 -0.51 -47.44 42.45
CA ASP A 295 0.73 -47.36 41.66
C ASP A 295 0.69 -48.04 40.28
N GLU A 296 1.39 -47.46 39.31
CA GLU A 296 2.27 -48.25 38.44
C GLU A 296 3.52 -47.44 37.99
N LYS A 297 4.71 -47.94 38.36
CA LYS A 297 5.98 -47.46 37.79
C LYS A 297 6.25 -48.22 36.50
N SER A 298 6.56 -47.51 35.41
CA SER A 298 7.29 -48.10 34.29
C SER A 298 8.29 -47.10 33.70
N ASP A 299 9.52 -47.57 33.49
CA ASP A 299 10.57 -46.82 32.81
C ASP A 299 10.26 -46.71 31.31
N ALA A 300 10.29 -45.49 30.77
CA ALA A 300 10.16 -45.25 29.33
C ALA A 300 11.15 -44.16 28.86
N SER A 301 12.37 -44.63 28.56
CA SER A 301 13.31 -44.10 27.56
C SER A 301 13.17 -42.64 27.07
N VAL A 302 14.25 -41.89 27.31
CA VAL A 302 14.69 -40.72 26.53
C VAL A 302 14.42 -40.90 25.02
N ILE A 303 13.52 -40.10 24.45
CA ILE A 303 13.40 -39.95 22.99
C ILE A 303 14.42 -38.91 22.55
N ASN A 304 15.61 -39.38 22.20
CA ASN A 304 16.66 -38.56 21.62
C ASN A 304 16.32 -38.30 20.14
N ALA A 305 15.99 -37.05 19.79
CA ALA A 305 15.70 -36.64 18.42
C ALA A 305 16.99 -36.57 17.59
N GLY A 306 17.53 -37.73 17.22
CA GLY A 306 18.83 -37.83 16.58
C GLY A 306 19.11 -39.21 16.01
N ASN A 307 18.40 -39.59 14.94
CA ASN A 307 18.87 -40.53 13.91
C ASN A 307 17.86 -40.67 12.76
N ASN A 308 18.10 -39.98 11.64
CA ASN A 308 17.52 -40.33 10.33
C ASN A 308 18.43 -39.87 9.16
N VAL A 309 19.75 -40.00 9.36
CA VAL A 309 20.79 -39.80 8.31
C VAL A 309 21.68 -41.04 8.13
N ALA A 310 21.59 -42.02 9.04
CA ALA A 310 22.42 -43.23 9.04
C ALA A 310 21.79 -44.43 8.33
N LEU A 311 21.40 -44.30 7.05
CA LEU A 311 20.94 -45.44 6.23
C LEU A 311 21.38 -45.39 4.75
N PHE A 312 22.57 -44.88 4.45
CA PHE A 312 23.10 -44.84 3.07
C PHE A 312 24.61 -45.14 2.94
N ALA A 313 25.15 -46.04 3.76
CA ALA A 313 26.56 -46.41 3.72
C ALA A 313 26.84 -47.91 4.01
N LEU A 314 26.29 -48.83 3.19
CA LEU A 314 26.60 -50.26 3.34
C LEU A 314 26.38 -51.14 2.08
N ILE A 315 26.93 -50.75 0.93
CA ILE A 315 27.27 -51.71 -0.16
C ILE A 315 28.69 -51.39 -0.69
N LEU A 316 29.60 -52.35 -0.53
CA LEU A 316 31.02 -52.28 -0.88
C LEU A 316 31.26 -52.78 -2.34
N PRO A 317 32.22 -52.22 -3.11
CA PRO A 317 32.47 -52.68 -4.49
C PRO A 317 33.18 -54.04 -4.55
N LEU A 318 32.76 -54.89 -5.48
CA LEU A 318 33.43 -56.16 -5.81
C LEU A 318 33.37 -56.45 -7.32
N ALA A 319 34.22 -55.80 -8.13
CA ALA A 319 34.32 -56.05 -9.58
C ALA A 319 35.65 -55.56 -10.21
N LEU A 320 36.80 -56.06 -9.74
CA LEU A 320 38.09 -55.89 -10.42
C LEU A 320 38.89 -57.19 -10.44
N GLN A 321 38.58 -58.07 -11.40
CA GLN A 321 39.49 -59.09 -11.94
C GLN A 321 38.81 -59.82 -13.11
N THR A 322 39.38 -59.69 -14.32
CA THR A 322 39.16 -60.63 -15.43
C THR A 322 40.51 -60.99 -16.05
N PRO A 323 40.81 -62.28 -16.32
CA PRO A 323 42.00 -62.66 -17.05
C PRO A 323 41.78 -62.61 -18.57
N SER A 324 42.87 -62.38 -19.31
CA SER A 324 42.88 -62.25 -20.76
C SER A 324 42.90 -63.60 -21.49
N ILE A 325 41.97 -63.81 -22.43
CA ILE A 325 42.11 -64.81 -23.51
C ILE A 325 41.68 -64.16 -24.84
N LYS A 326 42.39 -64.50 -25.93
CA LYS A 326 42.23 -63.98 -27.30
C LYS A 326 42.23 -65.17 -28.30
N PRO A 327 41.84 -65.00 -29.57
CA PRO A 327 40.48 -65.33 -30.02
C PRO A 327 40.44 -66.44 -31.09
N GLN A 328 39.25 -66.96 -31.41
CA GLN A 328 39.04 -67.65 -32.69
C GLN A 328 37.60 -67.58 -33.21
N ASN A 329 37.50 -67.16 -34.49
CA ASN A 329 36.43 -67.34 -35.49
C ASN A 329 34.94 -67.05 -35.18
N GLN A 330 34.52 -65.91 -35.76
CA GLN A 330 33.41 -65.75 -36.72
C GLN A 330 31.93 -65.90 -36.32
N GLN A 331 31.17 -64.94 -36.85
CA GLN A 331 29.69 -64.86 -36.96
C GLN A 331 28.91 -64.60 -35.66
N PHE A 332 28.76 -63.31 -35.32
CA PHE A 332 27.49 -62.58 -35.13
C PHE A 332 27.81 -61.25 -34.41
N GLU A 333 28.12 -60.20 -35.18
CA GLU A 333 28.19 -58.83 -34.65
C GLU A 333 26.81 -58.16 -34.75
N HIS A 334 26.19 -57.86 -33.60
CA HIS A 334 25.53 -56.59 -33.29
C HIS A 334 24.83 -56.68 -31.91
N LEU A 335 24.71 -55.53 -31.22
CA LEU A 335 24.12 -55.33 -29.88
C LEU A 335 24.86 -55.99 -28.71
N THR A 336 25.55 -55.19 -27.88
CA THR A 336 25.42 -55.11 -26.39
C THR A 336 26.51 -54.24 -25.75
N ALA A 337 26.45 -52.91 -25.95
CA ALA A 337 27.36 -51.97 -25.25
C ALA A 337 26.76 -50.58 -24.92
N PHE A 338 25.45 -50.39 -25.10
CA PHE A 338 24.80 -49.06 -25.00
C PHE A 338 23.80 -48.79 -23.84
N PRO A 339 23.27 -49.76 -23.06
CA PRO A 339 22.21 -49.44 -22.09
C PRO A 339 22.71 -48.85 -20.75
N MET A 340 23.87 -49.27 -20.23
CA MET A 340 24.34 -48.88 -18.90
C MET A 340 24.62 -47.38 -18.75
N GLY A 341 25.37 -46.78 -19.70
CA GLY A 341 25.73 -45.36 -19.63
C GLY A 341 24.50 -44.44 -19.70
N LEU A 342 23.49 -44.81 -20.49
CA LEU A 342 22.25 -44.06 -20.59
C LEU A 342 21.42 -44.13 -19.31
N ILE A 343 21.33 -45.32 -18.69
CA ILE A 343 20.61 -45.51 -17.42
C ILE A 343 21.28 -44.72 -16.29
N ILE A 344 22.61 -44.77 -16.18
CA ILE A 344 23.36 -44.00 -15.16
C ILE A 344 23.18 -42.50 -15.37
N TRP A 345 23.21 -42.01 -16.62
CA TRP A 345 22.97 -40.60 -16.93
C TRP A 345 21.52 -40.17 -16.62
N PHE A 346 20.52 -41.00 -16.92
CA PHE A 346 19.13 -40.75 -16.55
C PHE A 346 18.93 -40.72 -15.03
N LEU A 347 19.54 -41.66 -14.29
CA LEU A 347 19.46 -41.69 -12.83
C LEU A 347 20.15 -40.48 -12.18
N LEU A 348 21.33 -40.08 -12.66
CA LEU A 348 22.01 -38.86 -12.20
C LEU A 348 21.21 -37.60 -12.53
N SER A 349 20.67 -37.50 -13.75
CA SER A 349 19.85 -36.35 -14.16
C SER A 349 18.55 -36.28 -13.37
N PHE A 350 17.92 -37.42 -13.07
CA PHE A 350 16.74 -37.50 -12.22
C PHE A 350 17.05 -37.13 -10.76
N PHE A 351 18.16 -37.61 -10.19
CA PHE A 351 18.59 -37.22 -8.84
C PHE A 351 18.88 -35.71 -8.74
N LEU A 352 19.61 -35.15 -9.72
CA LEU A 352 19.91 -33.72 -9.79
C LEU A 352 18.65 -32.86 -10.02
N TYR A 353 17.62 -33.40 -10.68
CA TYR A 353 16.31 -32.74 -10.83
C TYR A 353 15.44 -32.82 -9.57
N GLN A 354 15.62 -33.86 -8.73
CA GLN A 354 14.89 -34.02 -7.46
C GLN A 354 15.47 -33.14 -6.33
N GLN A 355 16.77 -32.79 -6.35
CA GLN A 355 17.37 -31.96 -5.28
C GLN A 355 16.70 -30.58 -5.09
N PRO A 356 16.45 -29.77 -6.14
CA PRO A 356 15.85 -28.44 -5.96
C PRO A 356 14.42 -28.53 -5.43
N LEU A 357 13.63 -29.47 -5.96
CA LEU A 357 12.23 -29.67 -5.58
C LEU A 357 12.09 -30.10 -4.10
N ALA A 358 12.96 -31.02 -3.66
CA ALA A 358 13.01 -31.44 -2.26
C ALA A 358 13.46 -30.29 -1.34
N LEU A 359 14.47 -29.51 -1.73
CA LEU A 359 14.95 -28.38 -0.95
C LEU A 359 13.89 -27.27 -0.82
N GLU A 360 13.16 -26.97 -1.88
CA GLU A 360 12.07 -25.97 -1.89
C GLU A 360 10.92 -26.41 -0.96
N SER A 361 10.50 -27.68 -1.03
CA SER A 361 9.48 -28.24 -0.12
C SER A 361 9.92 -28.22 1.35
N ALA A 362 11.19 -28.47 1.65
CA ALA A 362 11.73 -28.43 3.01
C ALA A 362 11.79 -27.00 3.57
N HIS A 363 12.18 -26.02 2.76
CA HIS A 363 12.17 -24.60 3.13
C HIS A 363 10.74 -24.09 3.34
N GLU A 364 9.78 -24.53 2.53
CA GLU A 364 8.37 -24.17 2.69
C GLU A 364 7.78 -24.74 3.99
N LEU A 365 8.03 -26.01 4.28
CA LEU A 365 7.63 -26.64 5.54
C LEU A 365 8.27 -25.95 6.76
N SER A 366 9.55 -25.58 6.66
CA SER A 366 10.27 -24.86 7.72
C SER A 366 9.70 -23.47 7.96
N LEU A 367 9.35 -22.73 6.89
CA LEU A 367 8.72 -21.41 7.00
C LEU A 367 7.34 -21.51 7.63
N GLN A 368 6.53 -22.51 7.23
CA GLN A 368 5.18 -22.71 7.74
C GLN A 368 5.17 -23.14 9.22
N PHE A 369 6.18 -23.90 9.68
CA PHE A 369 6.37 -24.17 11.09
C PHE A 369 6.74 -22.90 11.87
N LEU A 370 7.68 -22.10 11.35
CA LEU A 370 8.11 -20.84 11.96
C LEU A 370 6.96 -19.83 12.11
N THR A 371 6.16 -19.62 11.06
CA THR A 371 5.02 -18.68 11.11
C THR A 371 3.94 -19.15 12.08
N HIS A 372 3.65 -20.46 12.11
CA HIS A 372 2.69 -21.03 13.05
C HIS A 372 3.17 -20.92 14.51
N GLU A 373 4.45 -21.20 14.80
CA GLU A 373 5.03 -21.07 16.14
C GLU A 373 4.97 -19.62 16.65
N LEU A 374 5.37 -18.66 15.80
CA LEU A 374 5.39 -17.24 16.16
C LEU A 374 3.97 -16.67 16.33
N LEU A 375 3.02 -17.04 15.47
CA LEU A 375 1.63 -16.60 15.59
C LEU A 375 0.91 -17.21 16.80
N ALA A 376 1.18 -18.49 17.12
CA ALA A 376 0.69 -19.11 18.34
C ALA A 376 1.25 -18.37 19.57
N SER A 377 2.57 -18.16 19.62
CA SER A 377 3.25 -17.43 20.70
C SER A 377 2.71 -16.00 20.87
N ALA A 378 2.41 -15.30 19.78
CA ALA A 378 1.84 -13.96 19.80
C ALA A 378 0.36 -13.92 20.25
N ARG A 379 -0.34 -15.06 20.20
CA ARG A 379 -1.74 -15.24 20.62
C ARG A 379 -1.89 -15.86 22.01
N GLU A 380 -0.80 -16.29 22.65
CA GLU A 380 -0.85 -16.75 24.05
C GLU A 380 -1.43 -15.64 24.93
N PRO A 381 -2.42 -15.92 25.82
CA PRO A 381 -3.21 -14.89 26.49
C PRO A 381 -2.36 -13.83 27.21
N ASP A 382 -1.38 -14.26 28.00
CA ASP A 382 -0.50 -13.36 28.75
C ASP A 382 0.42 -12.52 27.84
N PHE A 383 0.80 -13.06 26.68
CA PHE A 383 1.58 -12.33 25.68
C PHE A 383 0.71 -11.27 25.01
N PHE A 384 -0.49 -11.66 24.56
CA PHE A 384 -1.40 -10.77 23.86
C PHE A 384 -1.88 -9.63 24.76
N GLU A 385 -2.28 -9.91 26.01
CA GLU A 385 -2.66 -8.87 26.98
C GLU A 385 -1.50 -7.92 27.32
N TRP A 386 -0.25 -8.40 27.36
CA TRP A 386 0.92 -7.52 27.51
C TRP A 386 1.09 -6.57 26.30
N VAL A 387 0.95 -7.06 25.07
CA VAL A 387 1.00 -6.21 23.85
C VAL A 387 -0.16 -5.20 23.82
N ARG A 388 -1.39 -5.62 24.12
CA ARG A 388 -2.55 -4.72 24.26
C ARG A 388 -2.30 -3.67 25.34
N GLY A 389 -1.76 -4.09 26.48
CA GLY A 389 -1.40 -3.22 27.60
C GLY A 389 -0.40 -2.14 27.22
N ILE A 390 0.63 -2.46 26.43
CA ILE A 390 1.57 -1.47 25.87
C ILE A 390 0.82 -0.49 24.98
N ARG A 391 0.09 -0.99 23.98
CA ARG A 391 -0.68 -0.18 23.01
C ARG A 391 -1.58 0.82 23.73
N ARG A 392 -2.31 0.37 24.76
CA ARG A 392 -3.22 1.20 25.56
C ARG A 392 -2.49 2.24 26.42
N ARG A 393 -1.37 1.88 27.07
CA ARG A 393 -0.56 2.86 27.84
C ARG A 393 -0.08 4.04 26.98
N ILE A 394 0.27 3.75 25.73
CA ILE A 394 0.66 4.74 24.72
C ILE A 394 -0.58 5.53 24.23
N HIS A 395 -1.67 4.84 23.87
CA HIS A 395 -2.91 5.49 23.40
C HIS A 395 -3.51 6.48 24.40
N GLU A 396 -3.44 6.18 25.69
CA GLU A 396 -3.90 7.06 26.76
C GLU A 396 -3.07 8.35 26.89
N HIS A 397 -1.83 8.39 26.35
CA HIS A 397 -0.89 9.50 26.52
C HIS A 397 -0.22 9.90 25.20
N PRO A 398 -0.99 10.32 24.19
CA PRO A 398 -0.48 10.63 22.86
C PRO A 398 0.41 11.88 22.86
N GLU A 399 1.60 11.74 22.27
CA GLU A 399 2.61 12.79 22.13
C GLU A 399 2.87 13.05 20.63
N ILE A 400 3.10 14.31 20.24
CA ILE A 400 3.26 14.68 18.82
C ILE A 400 4.73 14.56 18.39
N GLY A 401 4.98 14.65 17.08
CA GLY A 401 6.32 14.55 16.49
C GLY A 401 7.42 15.32 17.25
N PHE A 402 8.46 14.60 17.66
CA PHE A 402 9.59 15.04 18.49
C PHE A 402 9.28 15.45 19.95
N GLU A 403 8.05 15.22 20.44
CA GLU A 403 7.64 15.38 21.84
C GLU A 403 7.38 14.04 22.55
N GLU A 404 7.70 12.90 21.92
CA GLU A 404 7.33 11.54 22.34
C GLU A 404 8.19 10.98 23.49
N TYR A 405 8.45 11.80 24.51
CA TYR A 405 9.32 11.47 25.64
C TYR A 405 8.77 10.30 26.47
N ARG A 406 7.46 10.24 26.71
CA ARG A 406 6.82 9.18 27.48
C ARG A 406 6.65 7.90 26.68
N THR A 407 6.30 8.00 25.40
CA THR A 407 6.27 6.82 24.51
C THR A 407 7.68 6.22 24.38
N SER A 408 8.70 7.06 24.22
CA SER A 408 10.12 6.66 24.24
C SER A 408 10.53 6.04 25.59
N GLU A 409 10.06 6.56 26.72
CA GLU A 409 10.29 5.96 28.04
C GLU A 409 9.63 4.59 28.21
N ILE A 410 8.41 4.40 27.72
CA ILE A 410 7.74 3.09 27.71
C ILE A 410 8.56 2.10 26.86
N ILE A 411 8.94 2.48 25.64
CA ILE A 411 9.76 1.63 24.75
C ILE A 411 11.06 1.20 25.44
N ARG A 412 11.82 2.15 25.99
CA ARG A 412 13.07 1.86 26.69
C ARG A 412 12.86 0.94 27.90
N SER A 413 11.82 1.20 28.70
CA SER A 413 11.50 0.37 29.88
C SER A 413 11.17 -1.07 29.52
N GLU A 414 10.40 -1.31 28.45
CA GLU A 414 10.10 -2.67 27.98
C GLU A 414 11.35 -3.34 27.38
N LEU A 415 12.23 -2.61 26.68
CA LEU A 415 13.50 -3.13 26.18
C LEU A 415 14.47 -3.50 27.31
N ASP A 416 14.56 -2.68 28.36
CA ASP A 416 15.34 -2.94 29.57
C ASP A 416 14.83 -4.22 30.29
N LEU A 417 13.50 -4.40 30.40
CA LEU A 417 12.88 -5.61 30.95
C LEU A 417 13.13 -6.87 30.10
N LEU A 418 13.29 -6.73 28.79
CA LEU A 418 13.64 -7.82 27.87
C LEU A 418 15.15 -8.08 27.79
N GLY A 419 15.98 -7.22 28.39
CA GLY A 419 17.44 -7.29 28.31
C GLY A 419 17.96 -7.07 26.88
N ILE A 420 17.41 -6.09 26.17
CA ILE A 420 17.78 -5.73 24.79
C ILE A 420 18.50 -4.39 24.79
N ASP A 421 19.74 -4.35 24.31
CA ASP A 421 20.55 -3.13 24.22
C ASP A 421 19.97 -2.14 23.17
N TYR A 422 19.99 -0.85 23.50
CA TYR A 422 19.49 0.22 22.62
C TYR A 422 20.34 1.51 22.65
N LYS A 423 20.28 2.26 21.55
CA LYS A 423 20.77 3.64 21.42
C LYS A 423 19.59 4.62 21.61
N TRP A 424 19.77 5.58 22.52
CA TRP A 424 18.90 6.73 22.72
C TRP A 424 19.74 7.92 23.25
N PRO A 425 19.42 9.17 22.90
CA PRO A 425 18.42 9.57 21.89
C PRO A 425 18.91 9.32 20.45
N VAL A 426 17.95 9.08 19.55
CA VAL A 426 18.10 9.10 18.08
C VAL A 426 16.98 9.99 17.55
N ALA A 427 17.27 10.96 16.68
CA ALA A 427 16.28 11.94 16.21
C ALA A 427 15.47 12.59 17.36
N LYS A 428 16.16 13.04 18.42
CA LYS A 428 15.63 13.56 19.71
C LYS A 428 14.98 12.51 20.64
N THR A 429 13.97 11.80 20.17
CA THR A 429 13.10 10.94 21.01
C THR A 429 13.10 9.47 20.59
N GLY A 430 13.48 9.19 19.34
CA GLY A 430 13.58 7.83 18.78
C GLY A 430 14.58 6.93 19.48
N VAL A 431 14.36 5.63 19.32
CA VAL A 431 15.13 4.54 19.93
C VAL A 431 15.53 3.53 18.85
N VAL A 432 16.79 3.10 18.87
CA VAL A 432 17.26 2.00 17.99
C VAL A 432 17.81 0.87 18.84
N ALA A 433 17.12 -0.26 18.87
CA ALA A 433 17.50 -1.44 19.64
C ALA A 433 18.09 -2.55 18.75
N THR A 434 18.93 -3.42 19.30
CA THR A 434 19.64 -4.46 18.53
C THR A 434 19.49 -5.84 19.17
N ILE A 435 19.13 -6.86 18.37
CA ILE A 435 19.02 -8.27 18.79
C ILE A 435 19.85 -9.15 17.86
N GLY A 436 20.54 -10.16 18.40
CA GLY A 436 21.29 -11.14 17.63
C GLY A 436 22.81 -11.00 17.78
N SER A 437 23.56 -11.35 16.73
CA SER A 437 25.03 -11.50 16.82
C SER A 437 25.84 -10.20 16.71
N GLY A 438 25.21 -9.09 16.31
CA GLY A 438 25.91 -7.87 15.92
C GLY A 438 26.69 -7.99 14.60
N GLN A 439 26.55 -9.10 13.88
CA GLN A 439 27.16 -9.36 12.57
C GLN A 439 26.13 -9.30 11.44
N LYS A 440 26.62 -9.17 10.20
CA LYS A 440 25.79 -9.26 8.99
C LYS A 440 25.24 -10.68 8.78
N PRO A 441 24.08 -10.84 8.11
CA PRO A 441 23.19 -9.78 7.61
C PRO A 441 22.49 -9.00 8.74
N VAL A 442 22.18 -7.72 8.49
CA VAL A 442 21.44 -6.84 9.41
C VAL A 442 20.08 -6.50 8.81
N PHE A 443 19.00 -6.90 9.47
CA PHE A 443 17.62 -6.60 9.03
C PHE A 443 16.96 -5.56 9.93
N GLY A 444 16.33 -4.55 9.35
CA GLY A 444 15.59 -3.52 10.08
C GLY A 444 14.10 -3.84 10.21
N LEU A 445 13.51 -3.50 11.35
CA LEU A 445 12.06 -3.47 11.59
C LEU A 445 11.69 -2.08 12.13
N ARG A 446 10.82 -1.34 11.45
CA ARG A 446 10.42 0.04 11.81
C ARG A 446 9.00 0.10 12.36
N ALA A 447 8.82 0.92 13.39
CA ALA A 447 7.53 1.44 13.84
C ALA A 447 7.69 2.95 14.10
N ASP A 448 6.79 3.75 13.57
CA ASP A 448 6.56 5.13 14.00
C ASP A 448 5.89 5.14 15.39
N MET A 449 5.94 6.28 16.08
CA MET A 449 5.48 6.37 17.48
C MET A 449 4.77 7.67 17.86
N ASP A 450 4.60 8.61 16.94
CA ASP A 450 3.95 9.89 17.18
C ASP A 450 2.41 9.86 17.03
N ALA A 451 1.77 10.89 17.56
CA ALA A 451 0.33 11.09 17.56
C ALA A 451 -0.06 12.40 16.86
N LEU A 452 -1.36 12.52 16.57
CA LEU A 452 -1.93 13.65 15.84
C LEU A 452 -2.62 14.67 16.76
N PRO A 453 -2.58 15.97 16.43
CA PRO A 453 -3.47 16.98 16.99
C PRO A 453 -4.86 16.93 16.32
N ILE A 454 -5.88 16.46 17.06
CA ILE A 454 -7.26 16.29 16.56
C ILE A 454 -8.07 17.59 16.55
N GLN A 455 -7.60 18.63 17.24
CA GLN A 455 -8.26 19.95 17.28
C GLN A 455 -8.38 20.64 15.90
N VAL A 456 -7.74 20.11 14.85
CA VAL A 456 -7.71 20.65 13.48
C VAL A 456 -8.56 19.81 12.49
N LEU A 457 -9.31 18.81 12.97
CA LEU A 457 -9.91 17.77 12.12
C LEU A 457 -11.36 17.99 11.65
N THR A 458 -11.71 19.25 11.35
CA THR A 458 -12.90 19.59 10.53
C THR A 458 -12.57 19.87 9.05
N LEU A 459 -11.46 19.32 8.54
CA LEU A 459 -11.18 19.21 7.10
C LEU A 459 -10.24 18.02 6.81
N SER A 460 -10.80 16.92 6.26
CA SER A 460 -10.06 15.71 5.81
C SER A 460 -9.23 15.94 4.52
N LEU A 461 -8.57 17.10 4.44
CA LEU A 461 -7.62 17.45 3.37
C LEU A 461 -6.50 18.38 3.89
N PHE A 462 -6.42 18.62 5.20
CA PHE A 462 -5.51 19.57 5.84
C PHE A 462 -4.43 18.89 6.71
N CYS A 463 -3.74 17.88 6.15
CA CYS A 463 -2.35 17.68 6.56
C CYS A 463 -1.49 18.72 5.82
N LEU A 464 -1.57 19.97 6.28
CA LEU A 464 -0.48 20.93 6.19
C LEU A 464 -0.67 22.14 7.11
N ILE A 465 0.43 22.50 7.78
CA ILE A 465 0.55 23.61 8.73
C ILE A 465 0.17 24.93 8.05
N ALA A 466 -0.98 25.46 8.44
CA ALA A 466 -1.34 26.84 8.18
C ALA A 466 -0.71 27.77 9.23
N VAL A 467 -0.26 28.94 8.77
CA VAL A 467 0.11 30.11 9.57
C VAL A 467 1.41 29.99 10.39
N ASN A 468 2.51 30.34 9.73
CA ASN A 468 3.70 30.87 10.38
C ASN A 468 3.38 32.26 10.97
N LYS A 469 2.75 32.33 12.15
CA LYS A 469 2.66 33.56 12.95
C LYS A 469 2.61 33.23 14.46
N PHE A 470 3.75 33.43 15.11
CA PHE A 470 3.83 33.55 16.57
C PHE A 470 3.00 34.75 17.04
N GLU A 471 1.77 34.50 17.45
CA GLU A 471 0.96 35.39 18.28
C GLU A 471 -0.05 34.51 19.02
N TYR A 472 0.15 34.37 20.34
CA TYR A 472 -0.83 33.73 21.22
C TYR A 472 -2.13 34.54 21.20
N LEU A 473 -3.06 34.15 20.34
CA LEU A 473 -4.45 34.56 20.46
C LEU A 473 -5.22 33.38 21.04
N GLU A 474 -5.55 33.45 22.33
CA GLU A 474 -6.39 32.47 23.03
C GLU A 474 -7.84 32.50 22.50
N LEU A 475 -8.04 32.13 21.23
CA LEU A 475 -9.35 31.74 20.77
C LEU A 475 -9.68 30.39 21.41
N HIS A 476 -10.47 30.44 22.49
CA HIS A 476 -11.13 29.30 23.13
C HIS A 476 -12.16 28.68 22.17
N ILE A 477 -11.70 28.11 21.06
CA ILE A 477 -12.50 27.26 20.19
C ILE A 477 -12.48 25.86 20.80
N PHE A 478 -13.64 25.41 21.27
CA PHE A 478 -13.87 24.02 21.64
C PHE A 478 -13.82 23.15 20.37
N GLY A 479 -12.62 22.69 20.00
CA GLY A 479 -12.41 21.72 18.93
C GLY A 479 -12.83 20.30 19.34
N PRO A 480 -13.06 19.39 18.36
CA PRO A 480 -13.42 18.00 18.63
C PRO A 480 -12.29 17.27 19.37
N LYS A 481 -12.66 16.29 20.18
CA LYS A 481 -11.72 15.47 20.96
C LYS A 481 -11.59 14.09 20.28
N GLU A 482 -10.98 13.12 20.95
CA GLU A 482 -11.29 11.73 20.62
C GLU A 482 -12.77 11.49 20.96
N GLU A 483 -13.57 11.16 19.94
CA GLU A 483 -15.03 10.98 20.06
C GLU A 483 -15.40 9.49 20.18
N VAL A 484 -14.41 8.60 20.32
CA VAL A 484 -14.60 7.19 20.68
C VAL A 484 -14.70 7.08 22.20
N GLU A 485 -15.84 6.61 22.70
CA GLU A 485 -16.03 6.35 24.13
C GLU A 485 -15.62 4.92 24.47
N TRP A 486 -14.43 4.77 25.06
CA TRP A 486 -13.87 3.51 25.55
C TRP A 486 -12.90 3.75 26.73
N GLU A 487 -12.50 2.68 27.43
CA GLU A 487 -11.75 2.74 28.69
C GLU A 487 -10.36 3.40 28.59
N HIS A 488 -9.69 3.23 27.45
CA HIS A 488 -8.30 3.68 27.24
C HIS A 488 -8.17 4.83 26.24
N LYS A 489 -9.23 5.64 26.08
CA LYS A 489 -9.17 6.87 25.29
C LYS A 489 -8.12 7.84 25.82
N SER A 490 -7.65 8.73 24.96
CA SER A 490 -6.65 9.75 25.26
C SER A 490 -7.00 10.56 26.52
N LYS A 491 -6.03 10.66 27.43
CA LYS A 491 -6.07 11.50 28.63
C LYS A 491 -5.47 12.88 28.39
N ILE A 492 -4.99 13.15 27.16
CA ILE A 492 -4.34 14.40 26.76
C ILE A 492 -5.24 15.13 25.77
N ASP A 493 -5.79 16.26 26.20
CA ASP A 493 -6.86 16.93 25.46
C ASP A 493 -6.42 17.36 24.05
N GLY A 494 -7.19 16.94 23.04
CA GLY A 494 -6.92 17.27 21.65
C GLY A 494 -5.76 16.54 20.96
N LYS A 495 -5.10 15.58 21.62
CA LYS A 495 -4.11 14.66 21.00
C LYS A 495 -4.69 13.23 20.96
N MET A 496 -4.42 12.47 19.89
CA MET A 496 -4.87 11.07 19.72
C MET A 496 -3.96 10.30 18.75
N HIS A 497 -3.73 9.01 18.97
CA HIS A 497 -3.12 8.13 17.96
C HIS A 497 -4.15 7.72 16.90
N ALA A 498 -4.62 8.69 16.11
CA ALA A 498 -5.63 8.49 15.07
C ALA A 498 -5.09 7.83 13.78
N CYS A 499 -3.78 7.54 13.70
CA CYS A 499 -3.16 6.78 12.61
C CYS A 499 -2.70 5.36 13.04
N GLY A 500 -2.73 5.05 14.35
CA GLY A 500 -2.41 3.71 14.88
C GLY A 500 -0.94 3.45 15.26
N HIS A 501 -0.11 4.49 15.37
CA HIS A 501 1.32 4.35 15.69
C HIS A 501 1.56 3.71 17.09
N ASP A 502 0.63 3.92 18.04
CA ASP A 502 0.53 3.18 19.31
C ASP A 502 0.57 1.66 19.14
N SER A 503 -0.06 1.18 18.07
CA SER A 503 -0.21 -0.21 17.70
C SER A 503 1.03 -0.71 16.96
N HIS A 504 1.66 0.14 16.15
CA HIS A 504 2.92 -0.17 15.47
C HIS A 504 4.05 -0.40 16.50
N VAL A 505 4.19 0.50 17.47
CA VAL A 505 5.13 0.35 18.60
C VAL A 505 4.87 -0.94 19.38
N ALA A 506 3.62 -1.21 19.74
CA ALA A 506 3.26 -2.41 20.50
C ALA A 506 3.56 -3.71 19.74
N MET A 507 3.26 -3.77 18.44
CA MET A 507 3.60 -4.92 17.60
C MET A 507 5.12 -5.10 17.42
N LEU A 508 5.89 -4.01 17.37
CA LEU A 508 7.35 -4.09 17.27
C LEU A 508 8.01 -4.53 18.59
N LEU A 509 7.49 -4.10 19.76
CA LEU A 509 7.89 -4.63 21.06
C LEU A 509 7.46 -6.10 21.25
N GLY A 510 6.30 -6.48 20.71
CA GLY A 510 5.90 -7.87 20.55
C GLY A 510 6.94 -8.68 19.78
N ALA A 511 7.34 -8.20 18.60
CA ALA A 511 8.35 -8.85 17.77
C ALA A 511 9.71 -8.91 18.48
N ALA A 512 10.09 -7.85 19.20
CA ALA A 512 11.31 -7.80 20.01
C ALA A 512 11.37 -8.97 21.01
N LYS A 513 10.27 -9.23 21.73
CA LYS A 513 10.17 -10.31 22.71
C LYS A 513 10.29 -11.70 22.06
N LEU A 514 9.65 -11.91 20.90
CA LEU A 514 9.75 -13.17 20.14
C LEU A 514 11.17 -13.40 19.58
N LEU A 515 11.79 -12.35 19.05
CA LEU A 515 13.16 -12.39 18.53
C LEU A 515 14.18 -12.62 19.64
N GLN A 516 14.03 -11.96 20.78
CA GLN A 516 14.90 -12.10 21.94
C GLN A 516 14.84 -13.52 22.54
N ALA A 517 13.66 -14.13 22.58
CA ALA A 517 13.50 -15.53 22.97
C ALA A 517 14.21 -16.52 22.02
N LYS A 518 14.50 -16.10 20.78
CA LYS A 518 15.21 -16.87 19.76
C LYS A 518 16.61 -16.30 19.44
N ARG A 519 17.14 -15.35 20.23
CA ARG A 519 18.36 -14.57 19.89
C ARG A 519 19.55 -15.45 19.50
N ASP A 520 19.75 -16.56 20.21
CA ASP A 520 20.89 -17.46 20.07
C ASP A 520 20.81 -18.34 18.81
N ALA A 521 19.65 -18.35 18.14
CA ALA A 521 19.41 -19.02 16.86
C ALA A 521 19.40 -18.05 15.66
N LEU A 522 19.47 -16.73 15.87
CA LEU A 522 19.46 -15.74 14.80
C LEU A 522 20.79 -15.76 14.03
N LYS A 523 20.72 -16.01 12.71
CA LYS A 523 21.89 -16.06 11.82
C LYS A 523 22.35 -14.67 11.35
N GLY A 524 22.35 -13.68 12.23
CA GLY A 524 22.65 -12.29 11.92
C GLY A 524 22.14 -11.35 13.01
N THR A 525 21.70 -10.17 12.60
CA THR A 525 21.26 -9.10 13.51
C THR A 525 19.92 -8.51 13.08
N VAL A 526 19.05 -8.22 14.03
CA VAL A 526 17.82 -7.43 13.83
C VAL A 526 17.96 -6.09 14.54
N LYS A 527 17.66 -4.99 13.82
CA LYS A 527 17.54 -3.66 14.39
C LYS A 527 16.08 -3.24 14.48
N LEU A 528 15.65 -2.85 15.67
CA LEU A 528 14.31 -2.32 15.93
C LEU A 528 14.40 -0.79 15.91
N VAL A 529 13.66 -0.16 15.01
CA VAL A 529 13.72 1.28 14.72
C VAL A 529 12.41 1.91 15.17
N PHE A 530 12.40 2.50 16.36
CA PHE A 530 11.27 3.25 16.90
C PHE A 530 11.43 4.72 16.51
N GLN A 531 10.60 5.17 15.58
CA GLN A 531 10.79 6.42 14.85
C GLN A 531 9.83 7.52 15.34
N PRO A 532 10.34 8.70 15.73
CA PRO A 532 9.50 9.85 16.01
C PRO A 532 8.95 10.48 14.73
N GLY A 533 7.96 11.37 14.88
CA GLY A 533 7.64 12.38 13.86
C GLY A 533 7.45 11.89 12.43
N GLU A 534 6.65 10.84 12.20
CA GLU A 534 6.20 10.51 10.84
C GLU A 534 5.31 11.64 10.30
N GLU A 535 4.40 12.17 11.14
CA GLU A 535 3.26 13.02 10.76
C GLU A 535 3.69 14.44 10.37
N GLY A 536 4.36 14.57 9.23
CA GLY A 536 4.83 15.81 8.64
C GLY A 536 6.17 16.33 9.17
N TYR A 537 6.85 15.59 10.04
CA TYR A 537 8.14 15.99 10.65
C TYR A 537 9.38 15.31 10.04
N CYS A 538 9.19 14.37 9.11
CA CYS A 538 10.26 13.64 8.42
C CYS A 538 11.24 12.94 9.38
N GLY A 539 10.76 12.35 10.47
CA GLY A 539 11.58 11.67 11.46
C GLY A 539 12.47 10.55 10.90
N ALA A 540 12.04 9.83 9.86
CA ALA A 540 12.86 8.86 9.13
C ALA A 540 14.14 9.49 8.56
N TYR A 541 14.02 10.67 7.93
CA TYR A 541 15.18 11.43 7.45
C TYR A 541 16.12 11.77 8.60
N HIS A 542 15.58 12.23 9.73
CA HIS A 542 16.38 12.58 10.90
C HIS A 542 17.07 11.38 11.55
N MET A 543 16.43 10.21 11.62
CA MET A 543 17.07 8.97 12.11
C MET A 543 18.21 8.51 11.19
N LEU A 544 18.07 8.69 9.87
CA LEU A 544 19.12 8.36 8.90
C LEU A 544 20.34 9.30 9.02
N GLN A 545 20.19 10.54 9.48
CA GLN A 545 21.32 11.44 9.72
C GLN A 545 22.18 11.04 10.95
N ASP A 546 21.62 10.29 11.91
CA ASP A 546 22.34 9.83 13.10
C ASP A 546 23.28 8.62 12.85
N GLY A 547 23.33 8.12 11.60
CA GLY A 547 24.28 7.10 11.10
C GLY A 547 24.15 5.69 11.70
N CYS A 548 23.33 5.49 12.74
CA CYS A 548 23.18 4.20 13.42
C CYS A 548 22.38 3.14 12.64
N LEU A 549 21.94 3.47 11.42
CA LEU A 549 21.14 2.63 10.52
C LEU A 549 21.87 2.33 9.20
N ASP A 550 23.14 2.75 9.05
CA ASP A 550 23.93 2.66 7.82
C ASP A 550 24.41 1.24 7.45
N ASP A 551 24.31 0.31 8.38
CA ASP A 551 24.71 -1.09 8.26
C ASP A 551 23.56 -2.03 7.85
N ILE A 552 22.30 -1.55 7.88
CA ILE A 552 21.09 -2.30 7.54
C ILE A 552 21.11 -2.70 6.06
N ASP A 553 20.95 -4.01 5.81
CA ASP A 553 20.91 -4.60 4.46
C ASP A 553 19.51 -4.52 3.82
N ALA A 554 18.45 -4.56 4.62
CA ALA A 554 17.06 -4.39 4.20
C ALA A 554 16.15 -4.04 5.41
N ILE A 555 15.00 -3.40 5.18
CA ILE A 555 14.10 -2.93 6.24
C ILE A 555 12.60 -3.15 5.94
N LEU A 556 11.85 -3.62 6.94
CA LEU A 556 10.39 -3.75 6.90
C LEU A 556 9.72 -2.68 7.78
N SER A 557 8.59 -2.13 7.32
CA SER A 557 7.63 -1.39 8.16
C SER A 557 6.25 -2.05 8.09
N ILE A 558 5.45 -1.87 9.14
CA ILE A 558 4.06 -2.31 9.21
C ILE A 558 3.16 -1.15 9.63
N HIS A 559 2.07 -0.94 8.89
CA HIS A 559 1.03 0.03 9.23
C HIS A 559 -0.34 -0.67 9.43
N VAL A 560 -1.19 -0.23 10.37
CA VAL A 560 -2.57 -0.74 10.51
C VAL A 560 -3.51 -0.05 9.53
N ILE A 561 -4.52 -0.75 9.00
CA ILE A 561 -5.49 -0.12 8.09
C ILE A 561 -6.95 -0.54 8.39
N PRO A 562 -7.86 0.41 8.62
CA PRO A 562 -9.28 0.15 8.89
C PRO A 562 -10.09 -0.16 7.61
N SER A 563 -9.44 -0.29 6.45
CA SER A 563 -10.08 -0.67 5.18
C SER A 563 -9.82 -2.13 4.77
N VAL A 564 -9.05 -2.88 5.57
CA VAL A 564 -8.78 -4.32 5.37
C VAL A 564 -9.31 -5.06 6.60
N ALA A 565 -10.04 -6.16 6.37
CA ALA A 565 -10.62 -6.99 7.43
C ALA A 565 -9.56 -7.45 8.44
N THR A 566 -9.90 -7.49 9.73
CA THR A 566 -9.05 -8.11 10.75
C THR A 566 -8.69 -9.53 10.35
N GLY A 567 -7.42 -9.89 10.46
CA GLY A 567 -6.89 -11.15 9.91
C GLY A 567 -6.22 -11.01 8.54
N GLY A 568 -6.44 -9.92 7.83
CA GLY A 568 -5.85 -9.64 6.52
C GLY A 568 -4.47 -8.97 6.61
N ILE A 569 -3.64 -9.25 5.60
CA ILE A 569 -2.40 -8.54 5.29
C ILE A 569 -2.57 -7.97 3.88
N ALA A 570 -2.03 -6.79 3.59
CA ALA A 570 -1.96 -6.30 2.22
C ALA A 570 -0.68 -5.51 1.91
N SER A 571 -0.24 -5.53 0.66
CA SER A 571 0.86 -4.70 0.14
C SER A 571 0.92 -4.83 -1.40
N ARG A 572 1.89 -4.17 -2.05
CA ARG A 572 2.20 -4.36 -3.49
C ARG A 572 3.71 -4.17 -3.76
N PRO A 573 4.26 -4.70 -4.87
CA PRO A 573 5.62 -4.38 -5.30
C PRO A 573 5.66 -3.00 -5.99
N GLY A 574 6.82 -2.33 -5.96
CA GLY A 574 7.01 -1.05 -6.63
C GLY A 574 6.28 0.11 -5.92
N PRO A 575 5.91 1.18 -6.65
CA PRO A 575 5.24 2.35 -6.07
C PRO A 575 3.92 1.99 -5.38
N LEU A 576 3.79 2.44 -4.12
CA LEU A 576 2.66 2.16 -3.23
C LEU A 576 2.01 3.43 -2.68
N LEU A 577 2.81 4.39 -2.21
CA LEU A 577 2.37 5.71 -1.75
C LEU A 577 3.10 6.79 -2.53
N ALA A 578 2.43 7.91 -2.75
CA ALA A 578 2.97 9.02 -3.53
C ALA A 578 4.07 9.77 -2.77
N GLY A 579 5.05 10.27 -3.51
CA GLY A 579 5.92 11.32 -3.00
C GLY A 579 5.13 12.62 -2.91
N VAL A 580 5.39 13.40 -1.86
CA VAL A 580 4.57 14.57 -1.48
C VAL A 580 5.46 15.78 -1.31
N GLY A 581 5.15 16.84 -2.04
CA GLY A 581 5.79 18.14 -1.91
C GLY A 581 4.79 19.26 -1.64
N LEU A 582 5.29 20.35 -1.10
CA LEU A 582 4.52 21.45 -0.54
C LEU A 582 4.93 22.74 -1.22
N PHE A 583 4.02 23.69 -1.43
CA PHE A 583 4.42 25.01 -1.92
C PHE A 583 3.61 26.14 -1.30
N GLU A 584 4.31 27.23 -1.03
CA GLU A 584 3.74 28.53 -0.68
C GLU A 584 4.27 29.57 -1.65
N ALA A 585 3.37 30.35 -2.24
CA ALA A 585 3.70 31.43 -3.16
C ALA A 585 3.15 32.76 -2.66
N LYS A 586 3.98 33.80 -2.74
CA LYS A 586 3.58 35.18 -2.51
C LYS A 586 3.76 35.98 -3.78
N ILE A 587 2.66 36.51 -4.33
CA ILE A 587 2.67 37.46 -5.44
C ILE A 587 2.63 38.87 -4.86
N GLN A 588 3.60 39.68 -5.24
CA GLN A 588 3.71 41.10 -4.90
C GLN A 588 3.38 41.93 -6.14
N GLY A 589 2.25 42.65 -6.08
CA GLY A 589 1.82 43.63 -7.05
C GLY A 589 1.93 45.05 -6.50
N LYS A 590 0.97 45.90 -6.87
CA LYS A 590 0.85 47.29 -6.43
C LYS A 590 -0.61 47.64 -6.23
N GLY A 591 -0.99 48.02 -5.02
CA GLY A 591 -2.38 48.34 -4.68
C GLY A 591 -2.85 49.68 -5.24
N ALA A 592 -4.18 49.85 -5.30
CA ALA A 592 -4.85 51.10 -5.64
C ALA A 592 -6.32 51.10 -5.18
N HIS A 593 -6.99 52.24 -5.25
CA HIS A 593 -8.46 52.29 -5.19
C HIS A 593 -9.06 51.56 -6.41
N ALA A 594 -10.08 50.74 -6.20
CA ALA A 594 -10.63 49.85 -7.25
C ALA A 594 -11.21 50.59 -8.46
N SER A 595 -11.57 51.87 -8.34
CA SER A 595 -11.98 52.71 -9.48
C SER A 595 -10.81 53.18 -10.38
N SER A 596 -9.56 52.95 -9.98
CA SER A 596 -8.35 53.37 -10.71
C SER A 596 -7.38 52.20 -11.00
N PRO A 597 -7.86 51.09 -11.60
CA PRO A 597 -7.05 49.87 -11.77
C PRO A 597 -5.82 50.06 -12.65
N HIS A 598 -5.83 51.05 -13.55
CA HIS A 598 -4.70 51.41 -14.41
C HIS A 598 -3.45 51.90 -13.62
N LEU A 599 -3.63 52.31 -12.36
CA LEU A 599 -2.53 52.70 -11.46
C LEU A 599 -1.96 51.52 -10.66
N ALA A 600 -2.67 50.38 -10.64
CA ALA A 600 -2.35 49.18 -9.87
C ALA A 600 -1.51 48.17 -10.68
N ARG A 601 -1.05 47.12 -10.00
CA ARG A 601 -0.68 45.82 -10.58
C ARG A 601 -1.38 44.79 -9.71
N ASP A 602 -2.52 44.29 -10.18
CA ASP A 602 -3.48 43.54 -9.37
C ASP A 602 -3.01 42.10 -9.11
N PRO A 603 -2.60 41.75 -7.88
CA PRO A 603 -2.09 40.42 -7.57
C PRO A 603 -3.21 39.37 -7.40
N ILE A 604 -4.48 39.78 -7.22
CA ILE A 604 -5.62 38.84 -7.21
C ILE A 604 -5.81 38.27 -8.61
N LEU A 605 -5.77 39.12 -9.63
CA LEU A 605 -5.87 38.68 -11.02
C LEU A 605 -4.75 37.69 -11.38
N VAL A 606 -3.51 37.99 -10.99
CA VAL A 606 -2.37 37.07 -11.22
C VAL A 606 -2.60 35.74 -10.52
N ALA A 607 -2.98 35.76 -9.24
CA ALA A 607 -3.22 34.53 -8.48
C ALA A 607 -4.33 33.68 -9.11
N SER A 608 -5.46 34.29 -9.50
CA SER A 608 -6.56 33.58 -10.18
C SER A 608 -6.12 32.94 -11.50
N SER A 609 -5.39 33.67 -12.35
CA SER A 609 -4.83 33.11 -13.59
C SER A 609 -3.82 31.98 -13.31
N THR A 610 -3.03 32.12 -12.24
CA THR A 610 -2.02 31.13 -11.83
C THR A 610 -2.65 29.84 -11.33
N VAL A 611 -3.70 29.91 -10.50
CA VAL A 611 -4.45 28.73 -10.04
C VAL A 611 -4.97 27.92 -11.24
N VAL A 612 -5.54 28.58 -12.26
CA VAL A 612 -6.02 27.91 -13.48
C VAL A 612 -4.87 27.33 -14.32
N ALA A 613 -3.74 28.03 -14.41
CA ALA A 613 -2.59 27.56 -15.17
C ALA A 613 -1.91 26.32 -14.53
N LEU A 614 -1.84 26.25 -13.19
CA LEU A 614 -1.28 25.08 -12.49
C LEU A 614 -2.03 23.78 -12.80
N GLN A 615 -3.32 23.84 -13.14
CA GLN A 615 -4.10 22.66 -13.53
C GLN A 615 -3.65 22.08 -14.89
N GLN A 616 -2.90 22.85 -15.68
CA GLN A 616 -2.39 22.41 -16.98
C GLN A 616 -1.18 21.49 -16.85
N ILE A 617 -0.47 21.51 -15.71
CA ILE A 617 0.64 20.58 -15.45
C ILE A 617 0.10 19.14 -15.50
N VAL A 618 -0.84 18.80 -14.62
CA VAL A 618 -1.43 17.44 -14.58
C VAL A 618 -2.25 17.15 -15.85
N SER A 619 -3.05 18.11 -16.32
CA SER A 619 -3.98 17.81 -17.42
C SER A 619 -3.32 17.76 -18.80
N ARG A 620 -2.24 18.51 -19.06
CA ARG A 620 -1.62 18.69 -20.40
C ARG A 620 -0.12 18.38 -20.47
N GLU A 621 0.63 18.43 -19.37
CA GLU A 621 2.09 18.21 -19.36
C GLU A 621 2.50 16.82 -18.85
N THR A 622 1.73 16.22 -17.93
CA THR A 622 1.93 14.86 -17.42
C THR A 622 1.43 13.80 -18.42
N ASP A 623 2.07 12.63 -18.48
CA ASP A 623 1.59 11.48 -19.25
C ASP A 623 0.20 11.05 -18.72
N PRO A 624 -0.83 10.85 -19.58
CA PRO A 624 -2.15 10.37 -19.15
C PRO A 624 -2.16 9.01 -18.42
N LEU A 625 -1.07 8.24 -18.46
CA LEU A 625 -0.88 6.98 -17.72
C LEU A 625 -0.15 7.18 -16.38
N GLU A 626 0.48 8.32 -16.15
CA GLU A 626 1.13 8.67 -14.89
C GLU A 626 0.15 9.37 -13.94
N ALA A 627 0.24 9.07 -12.64
CA ALA A 627 -0.60 9.70 -11.64
C ALA A 627 0.14 10.87 -10.98
N ALA A 628 -0.43 12.07 -11.11
CA ALA A 628 0.05 13.30 -10.50
C ALA A 628 -1.11 14.13 -9.93
N VAL A 629 -0.83 14.90 -8.89
CA VAL A 629 -1.78 15.84 -8.26
C VAL A 629 -1.07 17.18 -8.05
N VAL A 630 -1.75 18.28 -8.33
CA VAL A 630 -1.38 19.62 -7.89
C VAL A 630 -2.64 20.25 -7.30
N THR A 631 -2.59 20.71 -6.06
CA THR A 631 -3.74 21.29 -5.35
C THR A 631 -3.34 22.59 -4.70
N VAL A 632 -4.05 23.67 -5.03
CA VAL A 632 -4.01 24.93 -4.28
C VAL A 632 -5.02 24.80 -3.15
N GLY A 633 -4.53 24.63 -1.92
CA GLY A 633 -5.36 24.40 -0.73
C GLY A 633 -5.89 25.70 -0.10
N TYR A 634 -5.20 26.83 -0.29
CA TYR A 634 -5.63 28.12 0.24
C TYR A 634 -5.18 29.31 -0.63
N ILE A 635 -5.88 30.43 -0.50
CA ILE A 635 -5.56 31.74 -1.10
C ILE A 635 -6.02 32.87 -0.17
N GLU A 636 -5.14 33.84 0.06
CA GLU A 636 -5.31 34.97 0.97
C GLU A 636 -4.93 36.28 0.26
N GLY A 637 -5.88 37.19 0.09
CA GLY A 637 -5.64 38.43 -0.65
C GLY A 637 -6.75 39.47 -0.47
N GLY A 638 -6.37 40.69 -0.10
CA GLY A 638 -7.31 41.79 0.12
C GLY A 638 -8.09 41.72 1.44
N LYS A 639 -8.83 42.79 1.74
CA LYS A 639 -9.73 42.91 2.91
C LYS A 639 -10.93 43.82 2.62
N ALA A 640 -10.69 44.98 2.00
CA ALA A 640 -11.73 45.93 1.63
C ALA A 640 -12.17 45.75 0.18
N GLY A 641 -13.48 45.66 -0.07
CA GLY A 641 -14.04 45.38 -1.41
C GLY A 641 -13.85 46.48 -2.46
N ASN A 642 -13.33 47.65 -2.08
CA ASN A 642 -13.03 48.78 -2.96
C ASN A 642 -11.52 49.05 -3.12
N VAL A 643 -10.65 48.12 -2.72
CA VAL A 643 -9.19 48.26 -2.76
C VAL A 643 -8.57 47.06 -3.47
N ILE A 644 -7.75 47.33 -4.50
CA ILE A 644 -6.85 46.33 -5.08
C ILE A 644 -5.66 46.19 -4.10
N PRO A 645 -5.37 44.98 -3.58
CA PRO A 645 -4.31 44.80 -2.58
C PRO A 645 -2.90 44.88 -3.19
N GLU A 646 -1.90 45.03 -2.33
CA GLU A 646 -0.49 45.01 -2.74
C GLU A 646 0.06 43.60 -2.93
N SER A 647 -0.49 42.59 -2.25
CA SER A 647 -0.02 41.20 -2.36
C SER A 647 -1.14 40.17 -2.19
N VAL A 648 -0.91 38.98 -2.75
CA VAL A 648 -1.68 37.75 -2.49
C VAL A 648 -0.71 36.65 -2.07
N LYS A 649 -1.10 35.85 -1.09
CA LYS A 649 -0.42 34.62 -0.68
C LYS A 649 -1.32 33.43 -1.00
N PHE A 650 -0.78 32.35 -1.52
CA PHE A 650 -1.52 31.12 -1.78
C PHE A 650 -0.58 29.92 -1.71
N GLY A 651 -1.10 28.71 -1.58
CA GLY A 651 -0.26 27.52 -1.48
C GLY A 651 -1.06 26.23 -1.44
N GLY A 652 -0.34 25.12 -1.29
CA GLY A 652 -0.93 23.79 -1.18
C GLY A 652 0.11 22.70 -1.41
N THR A 653 -0.31 21.62 -2.07
CA THR A 653 0.48 20.38 -2.20
C THR A 653 0.58 19.91 -3.64
N PHE A 654 1.61 19.11 -3.92
CA PHE A 654 1.76 18.36 -5.16
C PHE A 654 2.24 16.94 -4.85
N ARG A 655 1.83 15.98 -5.68
CA ARG A 655 2.06 14.54 -5.44
C ARG A 655 2.31 13.81 -6.75
N SER A 656 3.16 12.79 -6.71
CA SER A 656 3.40 11.89 -7.85
C SER A 656 3.82 10.49 -7.40
N LEU A 657 3.64 9.50 -8.26
CA LEU A 657 4.12 8.12 -8.06
C LEU A 657 5.54 7.86 -8.62
N SER A 658 6.24 8.90 -9.08
CA SER A 658 7.67 8.85 -9.44
C SER A 658 8.44 10.02 -8.81
N ASN A 659 9.69 9.80 -8.42
CA ASN A 659 10.55 10.85 -7.84
C ASN A 659 10.89 11.93 -8.90
N GLU A 660 11.01 11.50 -10.15
CA GLU A 660 11.10 12.34 -11.34
C GLU A 660 9.86 13.22 -11.48
N GLY A 661 8.67 12.65 -11.27
CA GLY A 661 7.40 13.35 -11.29
C GLY A 661 7.29 14.39 -10.17
N VAL A 662 7.65 14.06 -8.92
CA VAL A 662 7.72 15.02 -7.81
C VAL A 662 8.65 16.20 -8.17
N SER A 663 9.85 15.90 -8.67
CA SER A 663 10.84 16.90 -9.08
C SER A 663 10.34 17.78 -10.25
N TYR A 664 9.65 17.18 -11.22
CA TYR A 664 9.05 17.88 -12.35
C TYR A 664 7.93 18.82 -11.90
N LEU A 665 7.01 18.35 -11.06
CA LEU A 665 5.92 19.16 -10.50
C LEU A 665 6.48 20.36 -9.73
N GLN A 666 7.46 20.15 -8.84
CA GLN A 666 8.12 21.21 -8.09
C GLN A 666 8.67 22.30 -9.03
N LYS A 667 9.43 21.90 -10.05
CA LYS A 667 9.98 22.80 -11.06
C LYS A 667 8.89 23.57 -11.82
N ARG A 668 7.88 22.88 -12.35
CA ARG A 668 6.82 23.49 -13.17
C ARG A 668 5.92 24.43 -12.39
N ILE A 669 5.60 24.10 -11.13
CA ILE A 669 4.89 24.98 -10.20
C ILE A 669 5.64 26.30 -10.07
N LYS A 670 6.94 26.26 -9.80
CA LYS A 670 7.78 27.48 -9.71
C LYS A 670 7.74 28.29 -11.01
N GLU A 671 8.05 27.65 -12.14
CA GLU A 671 8.15 28.30 -13.45
C GLU A 671 6.84 28.99 -13.86
N ILE A 672 5.68 28.35 -13.63
CA ILE A 672 4.37 28.93 -13.96
C ILE A 672 4.06 30.15 -13.07
N ILE A 673 4.28 30.05 -11.77
CA ILE A 673 3.98 31.13 -10.81
C ILE A 673 4.84 32.36 -11.08
N GLU A 674 6.16 32.19 -11.24
CA GLU A 674 7.10 33.28 -11.50
C GLU A 674 6.84 33.93 -12.87
N THR A 675 6.57 33.13 -13.91
CA THR A 675 6.29 33.64 -15.27
C THR A 675 4.99 34.43 -15.33
N LEU A 676 3.90 33.94 -14.72
CA LEU A 676 2.61 34.65 -14.74
C LEU A 676 2.66 35.96 -13.94
N ALA A 677 3.39 35.98 -12.82
CA ALA A 677 3.64 37.23 -12.11
C ALA A 677 4.36 38.24 -13.01
N ALA A 678 5.44 37.83 -13.68
CA ALA A 678 6.19 38.70 -14.59
C ALA A 678 5.34 39.23 -15.77
N VAL A 679 4.49 38.39 -16.39
CA VAL A 679 3.56 38.78 -17.47
C VAL A 679 2.62 39.91 -17.03
N HIS A 680 2.14 39.86 -15.78
CA HIS A 680 1.27 40.88 -15.20
C HIS A 680 2.03 42.04 -14.53
N GLN A 681 3.36 42.14 -14.71
CA GLN A 681 4.23 43.14 -14.09
C GLN A 681 4.16 43.13 -12.54
N CYS A 682 3.95 41.96 -11.96
CA CYS A 682 4.11 41.65 -10.55
C CYS A 682 5.44 40.89 -10.34
N ASN A 683 5.85 40.73 -9.08
CA ASN A 683 6.91 39.79 -8.70
C ASN A 683 6.29 38.61 -7.94
N ALA A 684 6.93 37.44 -7.94
CA ALA A 684 6.53 36.32 -7.11
C ALA A 684 7.74 35.64 -6.45
N THR A 685 7.50 35.07 -5.28
CA THR A 685 8.44 34.18 -4.60
C THR A 685 7.73 32.88 -4.26
N VAL A 686 8.34 31.74 -4.58
CA VAL A 686 7.83 30.40 -4.25
C VAL A 686 8.78 29.74 -3.25
N ASN A 687 8.23 29.26 -2.13
CA ASN A 687 8.93 28.46 -1.13
C ASN A 687 8.36 27.03 -1.16
N PHE A 688 9.23 26.02 -1.23
CA PHE A 688 8.87 24.61 -1.17
C PHE A 688 8.98 24.01 0.25
N MET A 689 9.25 24.85 1.25
CA MET A 689 9.41 24.51 2.66
C MET A 689 10.56 23.54 2.96
N GLU A 690 11.54 23.41 2.06
CA GLU A 690 12.73 22.55 2.21
C GLU A 690 13.53 22.82 3.50
N ASP A 691 13.34 23.99 4.12
CA ASP A 691 13.90 24.38 5.41
C ASP A 691 13.26 23.68 6.64
N ARG A 692 12.05 23.13 6.49
CA ARG A 692 11.22 22.60 7.60
C ARG A 692 10.44 21.32 7.28
N HIS A 693 10.16 21.06 6.01
CA HIS A 693 9.46 19.88 5.51
C HIS A 693 10.12 19.47 4.20
N LEU A 694 10.95 18.44 4.24
CA LEU A 694 11.52 17.86 3.02
C LEU A 694 10.39 17.19 2.23
N PRO A 695 10.34 17.32 0.89
CA PRO A 695 9.40 16.54 0.09
C PRO A 695 9.60 15.05 0.37
N HIS A 696 8.54 14.35 0.78
CA HIS A 696 8.60 12.91 1.00
C HIS A 696 8.86 12.25 -0.36
N PRO A 697 9.89 11.38 -0.49
CA PRO A 697 10.07 10.55 -1.68
C PRO A 697 8.86 9.65 -1.93
N VAL A 698 8.78 9.05 -3.12
CA VAL A 698 7.80 7.99 -3.38
C VAL A 698 8.12 6.79 -2.51
N MET A 699 7.09 6.20 -1.86
CA MET A 699 7.26 4.91 -1.20
C MET A 699 7.23 3.81 -2.26
N ILE A 700 8.41 3.25 -2.54
CA ILE A 700 8.62 2.17 -3.49
C ILE A 700 9.04 0.92 -2.71
N ASN A 701 8.21 -0.11 -2.74
CA ASN A 701 8.56 -1.40 -2.18
C ASN A 701 9.54 -2.13 -3.09
N ASP A 702 10.69 -2.53 -2.56
CA ASP A 702 11.64 -3.41 -3.25
C ASP A 702 10.95 -4.73 -3.65
N GLU A 703 11.13 -5.16 -4.90
CA GLU A 703 10.39 -6.29 -5.45
C GLU A 703 10.79 -7.64 -4.83
N ALA A 704 12.08 -7.80 -4.46
CA ALA A 704 12.57 -9.04 -3.86
C ALA A 704 12.13 -9.16 -2.39
N LEU A 705 12.26 -8.07 -1.62
CA LEU A 705 11.81 -8.00 -0.24
C LEU A 705 10.28 -8.10 -0.14
N TYR A 706 9.54 -7.45 -1.04
CA TYR A 706 8.08 -7.64 -1.15
C TYR A 706 7.72 -9.10 -1.39
N LYS A 707 8.34 -9.78 -2.36
CA LYS A 707 8.06 -11.21 -2.63
C LYS A 707 8.37 -12.09 -1.43
N HIS A 708 9.47 -11.82 -0.73
CA HIS A 708 9.84 -12.53 0.50
C HIS A 708 8.80 -12.31 1.61
N ALA A 709 8.52 -11.07 1.98
CA ALA A 709 7.56 -10.73 3.04
C ALA A 709 6.13 -11.17 2.69
N LYS A 710 5.74 -11.13 1.42
CA LYS A 710 4.48 -11.71 0.92
C LYS A 710 4.43 -13.21 1.22
N LYS A 711 5.45 -14.00 0.83
CA LYS A 711 5.49 -15.45 1.09
C LYS A 711 5.40 -15.77 2.60
N VAL A 712 6.07 -14.97 3.44
CA VAL A 712 5.95 -15.10 4.91
C VAL A 712 4.52 -14.79 5.38
N GLY A 713 3.89 -13.72 4.89
CA GLY A 713 2.49 -13.40 5.19
C GLY A 713 1.52 -14.50 4.74
N GLU A 714 1.73 -15.10 3.58
CA GLU A 714 0.90 -16.20 3.05
C GLU A 714 1.03 -17.47 3.91
N ALA A 715 2.23 -17.76 4.41
CA ALA A 715 2.44 -18.82 5.39
C ALA A 715 1.91 -18.49 6.80
N LEU A 716 1.63 -17.21 7.10
CA LEU A 716 1.14 -16.74 8.41
C LEU A 716 -0.40 -16.72 8.49
N VAL A 717 -1.07 -16.15 7.49
CA VAL A 717 -2.55 -15.97 7.47
C VAL A 717 -3.25 -16.75 6.36
N GLY A 718 -2.52 -17.43 5.49
CA GLY A 718 -3.03 -18.08 4.28
C GLY A 718 -3.13 -17.12 3.09
N GLU A 719 -2.81 -17.62 1.89
CA GLU A 719 -2.86 -16.86 0.62
C GLU A 719 -4.13 -16.01 0.45
N PRO A 720 -5.36 -16.50 0.73
CA PRO A 720 -6.57 -15.69 0.53
C PRO A 720 -6.68 -14.43 1.41
N ASN A 721 -5.90 -14.37 2.50
CA ASN A 721 -5.87 -13.24 3.43
C ASN A 721 -4.71 -12.28 3.14
N VAL A 722 -3.86 -12.55 2.12
CA VAL A 722 -2.81 -11.62 1.66
C VAL A 722 -3.24 -10.97 0.35
N GLN A 723 -3.49 -9.67 0.38
CA GLN A 723 -4.16 -8.93 -0.69
C GLN A 723 -3.23 -7.91 -1.37
N LEU A 724 -3.51 -7.59 -2.63
CA LEU A 724 -2.89 -6.44 -3.29
C LEU A 724 -3.49 -5.14 -2.75
N PHE A 725 -2.68 -4.34 -2.06
CA PHE A 725 -3.12 -3.04 -1.56
C PHE A 725 -3.22 -2.03 -2.73
N PRO A 726 -4.30 -1.24 -2.85
CA PRO A 726 -4.41 -0.23 -3.90
C PRO A 726 -3.33 0.85 -3.74
N ILE A 727 -2.84 1.41 -4.86
CA ILE A 727 -1.97 2.59 -4.80
C ILE A 727 -2.79 3.75 -4.24
N THR A 728 -2.20 4.55 -3.35
CA THR A 728 -2.86 5.76 -2.84
C THR A 728 -2.00 7.00 -3.07
N MET A 729 -2.65 8.17 -3.03
CA MET A 729 -1.98 9.48 -3.01
C MET A 729 -1.61 9.92 -1.59
N GLY A 730 -1.66 9.02 -0.58
CA GLY A 730 -1.02 9.25 0.71
C GLY A 730 0.49 9.45 0.54
N GLY A 731 1.12 10.07 1.53
CA GLY A 731 2.59 10.08 1.69
C GLY A 731 2.93 9.39 2.99
N GLU A 732 4.18 8.95 3.11
CA GLU A 732 4.71 8.20 4.26
C GLU A 732 6.22 8.49 4.31
N ASP A 733 6.74 8.86 5.46
CA ASP A 733 8.15 9.24 5.59
C ASP A 733 9.11 8.02 5.59
N PHE A 734 8.60 6.80 5.81
CA PHE A 734 9.36 5.55 5.59
C PHE A 734 9.94 5.44 4.17
N SER A 735 9.38 6.19 3.21
CA SER A 735 9.96 6.41 1.88
C SER A 735 11.43 6.85 1.90
N PHE A 736 11.90 7.60 2.90
CA PHE A 736 13.32 7.96 3.05
C PHE A 736 14.23 6.73 3.22
N PHE A 737 13.76 5.65 3.87
CA PHE A 737 14.50 4.38 3.92
C PHE A 737 14.56 3.71 2.54
N SER A 738 13.44 3.70 1.80
CA SER A 738 13.39 3.12 0.44
C SER A 738 14.35 3.76 -0.57
N GLN A 739 14.78 5.00 -0.31
CA GLN A 739 15.80 5.67 -1.14
C GLN A 739 17.25 5.26 -0.79
N ARG A 740 17.48 4.60 0.35
CA ARG A 740 18.83 4.25 0.85
C ARG A 740 19.10 2.75 0.88
N MET A 741 18.07 1.92 1.05
CA MET A 741 18.17 0.47 1.19
C MET A 741 16.91 -0.24 0.66
N PRO A 742 16.96 -1.54 0.32
CA PRO A 742 15.77 -2.34 0.05
C PRO A 742 14.76 -2.24 1.20
N ALA A 743 13.62 -1.63 0.94
CA ALA A 743 12.58 -1.39 1.93
C ALA A 743 11.24 -1.95 1.45
N ALA A 744 10.42 -2.41 2.38
CA ALA A 744 9.04 -2.80 2.10
C ALA A 744 8.12 -2.39 3.25
N ILE A 745 6.96 -1.83 2.92
CA ILE A 745 5.87 -1.60 3.88
C ILE A 745 4.70 -2.53 3.57
N PHE A 746 4.14 -3.11 4.62
CA PHE A 746 2.95 -3.96 4.59
C PHE A 746 1.88 -3.37 5.51
N VAL A 747 0.61 -3.65 5.22
CA VAL A 747 -0.50 -3.24 6.09
C VAL A 747 -1.18 -4.44 6.75
N ILE A 748 -1.56 -4.27 8.02
CA ILE A 748 -2.38 -5.22 8.77
C ILE A 748 -3.81 -4.70 8.82
N GLY A 749 -4.78 -5.54 8.47
CA GLY A 749 -6.19 -5.20 8.57
C GLY A 749 -6.66 -5.12 10.02
N THR A 750 -7.41 -4.08 10.35
CA THR A 750 -8.05 -3.87 11.66
C THR A 750 -9.56 -3.64 11.56
N MET A 751 -10.14 -3.82 10.37
CA MET A 751 -11.55 -3.57 10.11
C MET A 751 -12.45 -4.67 10.66
N ASN A 752 -13.30 -4.31 11.62
CA ASN A 752 -14.33 -5.14 12.22
C ASN A 752 -15.61 -4.31 12.36
N GLU A 753 -16.63 -4.66 11.58
CA GLU A 753 -17.92 -3.95 11.54
C GLU A 753 -18.65 -3.97 12.90
N THR A 754 -18.44 -5.03 13.71
CA THR A 754 -19.06 -5.16 15.04
C THR A 754 -18.46 -4.18 16.04
N LEU A 755 -17.14 -3.97 15.97
CA LEU A 755 -16.41 -2.99 16.77
C LEU A 755 -16.45 -1.57 16.18
N LYS A 756 -17.00 -1.41 14.97
CA LYS A 756 -16.98 -0.17 14.17
C LYS A 756 -15.56 0.36 13.89
N SER A 757 -14.55 -0.50 13.87
CA SER A 757 -13.15 -0.15 13.56
C SER A 757 -12.89 0.06 12.05
N ASN A 758 -13.93 0.47 11.31
CA ASN A 758 -13.88 0.83 9.89
C ASN A 758 -13.80 2.35 9.67
N GLN A 759 -13.57 3.12 10.74
CA GLN A 759 -13.44 4.58 10.66
C GLN A 759 -12.09 4.94 10.01
N PRO A 760 -12.05 5.95 9.12
CA PRO A 760 -10.82 6.33 8.42
C PRO A 760 -9.68 6.67 9.38
N LEU A 761 -8.44 6.48 8.91
CA LEU A 761 -7.25 7.07 9.53
C LEU A 761 -7.46 8.59 9.71
N HIS A 762 -6.89 9.13 10.79
CA HIS A 762 -6.97 10.52 11.23
C HIS A 762 -8.39 10.96 11.66
N SER A 763 -9.41 10.09 11.60
CA SER A 763 -10.75 10.42 12.13
C SER A 763 -10.71 10.58 13.66
N PRO A 764 -11.45 11.52 14.27
CA PRO A 764 -11.67 11.54 15.72
C PRO A 764 -12.45 10.31 16.23
N TYR A 765 -13.00 9.50 15.31
CA TYR A 765 -13.63 8.21 15.57
C TYR A 765 -12.71 7.01 15.26
N PHE A 766 -11.42 7.22 14.96
CA PHE A 766 -10.50 6.14 14.63
C PHE A 766 -10.39 5.12 15.78
N PHE A 767 -10.59 3.85 15.46
CA PHE A 767 -10.51 2.75 16.40
C PHE A 767 -10.05 1.50 15.66
N ILE A 768 -9.33 0.61 16.33
CA ILE A 768 -8.81 -0.64 15.75
C ILE A 768 -9.38 -1.88 16.45
N ASP A 769 -9.49 -2.96 15.70
CA ASP A 769 -9.62 -4.30 16.26
C ASP A 769 -8.25 -4.78 16.73
N GLU A 770 -8.08 -4.93 18.05
CA GLU A 770 -6.82 -5.34 18.67
C GLU A 770 -6.41 -6.79 18.32
N GLU A 771 -7.33 -7.61 17.79
CA GLU A 771 -7.03 -8.96 17.26
C GLU A 771 -6.07 -8.95 16.04
N GLY A 772 -5.80 -7.78 15.46
CA GLY A 772 -4.73 -7.61 14.45
C GLY A 772 -3.30 -7.62 15.04
N LEU A 773 -3.13 -7.27 16.32
CA LEU A 773 -1.81 -7.08 16.94
C LEU A 773 -0.93 -8.34 16.93
N PRO A 774 -1.45 -9.56 17.20
CA PRO A 774 -0.64 -10.79 17.11
C PRO A 774 -0.11 -11.06 15.70
N ILE A 775 -0.83 -10.63 14.66
CA ILE A 775 -0.48 -10.89 13.26
C ILE A 775 0.68 -10.00 12.85
N GLY A 776 0.63 -8.68 13.10
CA GLY A 776 1.75 -7.79 12.81
C GLY A 776 2.98 -8.10 13.68
N THR A 777 2.77 -8.50 14.94
CA THR A 777 3.83 -9.00 15.83
C THR A 777 4.56 -10.21 15.22
N ALA A 778 3.81 -11.23 14.81
CA ALA A 778 4.38 -12.45 14.24
C ALA A 778 4.98 -12.20 12.84
N LEU A 779 4.38 -11.33 12.02
CA LEU A 779 4.89 -10.97 10.70
C LEU A 779 6.27 -10.29 10.79
N ASN A 780 6.41 -9.29 11.66
CA ASN A 780 7.69 -8.62 11.93
C ASN A 780 8.80 -9.64 12.29
N ALA A 781 8.54 -10.51 13.27
CA ALA A 781 9.51 -11.51 13.70
C ALA A 781 9.81 -12.57 12.62
N ALA A 782 8.79 -13.07 11.91
CA ALA A 782 8.93 -14.11 10.91
C ALA A 782 9.69 -13.63 9.66
N VAL A 783 9.42 -12.40 9.19
CA VAL A 783 10.14 -11.80 8.06
C VAL A 783 11.60 -11.58 8.43
N ALA A 784 11.90 -11.05 9.63
CA ALA A 784 13.26 -10.87 10.08
C ALA A 784 14.03 -12.19 10.15
N ILE A 785 13.48 -13.23 10.80
CA ILE A 785 14.14 -14.54 10.91
C ILE A 785 14.36 -15.17 9.53
N SER A 786 13.33 -15.21 8.67
CA SER A 786 13.43 -15.82 7.34
C SER A 786 14.38 -15.05 6.40
N TYR A 787 14.46 -13.73 6.52
CA TYR A 787 15.43 -12.92 5.79
C TYR A 787 16.86 -13.28 6.21
N LEU A 788 17.14 -13.31 7.53
CA LEU A 788 18.47 -13.68 8.04
C LEU A 788 18.85 -15.11 7.62
N ASP A 789 17.93 -16.07 7.73
CA ASP A 789 18.16 -17.46 7.32
C ASP A 789 18.53 -17.62 5.84
N THR A 790 17.90 -16.83 4.96
CA THR A 790 18.15 -16.88 3.51
C THR A 790 19.39 -16.09 3.08
N HIS A 791 19.86 -15.13 3.88
CA HIS A 791 21.00 -14.25 3.54
C HIS A 791 22.31 -14.62 4.25
N ALA A 792 22.26 -15.31 5.39
CA ALA A 792 23.45 -15.79 6.12
C ALA A 792 24.34 -16.77 5.32
N VAL A 793 23.79 -17.42 4.29
CA VAL A 793 24.54 -18.39 3.46
C VAL A 793 25.53 -17.68 2.52
N LYS A 794 25.29 -16.41 2.16
CA LYS A 794 26.11 -15.68 1.16
C LYS A 794 27.45 -15.15 1.69
N THR A 795 27.68 -15.12 3.00
CA THR A 795 28.91 -14.58 3.61
C THR A 795 30.03 -15.61 3.77
N CYS A 796 29.79 -16.88 3.40
CA CYS A 796 30.78 -17.96 3.48
C CYS A 796 31.53 -18.25 2.18
N GLU A 797 31.19 -17.60 1.06
CA GLU A 797 32.00 -17.67 -0.17
C GLU A 797 33.00 -16.51 -0.17
N GLU A 798 34.30 -16.83 -0.22
CA GLU A 798 35.36 -15.83 -0.41
C GLU A 798 35.11 -15.04 -1.71
N PRO A 799 35.38 -13.73 -1.74
CA PRO A 799 35.21 -12.95 -2.96
C PRO A 799 36.12 -13.54 -4.07
N PRO A 800 35.60 -13.75 -5.30
CA PRO A 800 36.39 -14.30 -6.37
C PRO A 800 37.59 -13.39 -6.64
N SER A 801 38.79 -13.97 -6.57
CA SER A 801 40.06 -13.26 -6.77
C SER A 801 40.00 -12.43 -8.05
N ALA A 802 40.22 -11.12 -7.92
CA ALA A 802 40.15 -10.20 -9.05
C ALA A 802 41.09 -10.65 -10.18
N PHE A 803 40.51 -11.06 -11.31
CA PHE A 803 41.26 -11.19 -12.56
C PHE A 803 41.47 -9.78 -13.15
N PRO A 804 42.72 -9.37 -13.40
CA PRO A 804 43.00 -8.03 -13.91
C PRO A 804 42.78 -7.97 -15.42
N PHE A 805 41.89 -7.08 -15.88
CA PHE A 805 41.97 -6.40 -17.18
C PHE A 805 41.12 -5.12 -17.17
#